data_AF-A0A3P8C1R9-F1
#
_entry.id   AF-A0A3P8C1R9-F1
#
_cell.length_a   1.000
_cell.length_b   1.000
_cell.length_c   1.000
_cell.angle_alpha   90.00
_cell.angle_beta   90.00
_cell.angle_gamma   90.00
#
_symmetry.space_group_name_H-M   'P 1'
#
loop_
_entity.id
_entity.type
_entity.pdbx_description
1 polymer ?
#
loop_
_entity_poly.entity_id
_entity_poly.type
_entity_poly.pdbx_seq_one_letter_code
_entity_poly.pdbx_strand_id
1 'polypeptide(L)'
;MRNAVAAYCACMMVALGSCGSEKIRVMTFNIWNSGSHVEEGLRKVAKHILLIDPDVVALQEIQGKDVLPSLLPFLGKPWTGIASDDIYPDVAILSKHQMIMSSFTKTNRSIGVQLELQSGHLVGFWSVHLDYKSFGPYAANNKMVTSVDQILAGERPMNRAGREQNMQEIQEHPPMVEWLNNSGVVPVILAGDFNSPSHIDWIEETKKEHGNWRVEWPATKVAEEMGLIDSFRELHPNVTEVPGCTWSTVNKFLPDWEFNIPEPQDRIDFILYKGNLVPVESFLYSGAEPLKPMPDHRDNDFPSDHFALITEFDLLFPQYGINANDNLFRALMILLSILCVRYGDSKPIRIMSFNVWLSGRSVLDGVEKIIRHIRDVDADVVAMQEITEESVLNEAIKVLGEDWDWVRCSKTDAYFPDVAILTRLEIKSQCAATSRAVGVVVEAHEAHPVLIWSAHFNYKMFGSLAAQIKLVDSMEHLIMSEHQAGKTLAESADNMNGANVATMIAFRTSGRVKNAHDLLVHPLMVEWQNRGLPVVVAGDLNSPSHLDWIEETRDTHGGWIVKWPVTELFESSGFIDAYRHLHPDILAYPGHTWSPIQSFSKEWDYKYVPEPQDRLDYVFYSAQQEMLGCADEACRVSLGVQIIEPPPISPLR
;
A
#
# COMPACT_ATOMS: atom_id res chain seq x y z
N MET A 1 31.06 0.83 35.56
CA MET A 1 30.95 2.05 34.71
C MET A 1 29.95 1.88 33.56
N ARG A 2 29.94 0.77 32.81
CA ARG A 2 28.90 0.49 31.79
C ARG A 2 27.45 0.55 32.31
N ASN A 3 27.19 -0.02 33.49
CA ASN A 3 25.82 -0.02 34.06
C ASN A 3 25.38 1.33 34.64
N ALA A 4 26.32 2.21 35.01
CA ALA A 4 26.01 3.55 35.49
C ALA A 4 25.70 4.50 34.32
N VAL A 5 26.36 4.32 33.17
CA VAL A 5 26.08 5.06 31.94
C VAL A 5 24.74 4.64 31.33
N ALA A 6 24.41 3.34 31.36
CA ALA A 6 23.10 2.84 30.91
C ALA A 6 21.93 3.37 31.77
N ALA A 7 22.08 3.40 33.10
CA ALA A 7 21.09 3.97 34.00
C ALA A 7 20.96 5.51 33.85
N TYR A 8 22.06 6.21 33.52
CA TYR A 8 22.04 7.65 33.26
C TYR A 8 21.40 7.99 31.90
N CYS A 9 21.61 7.16 30.87
CA CYS A 9 20.93 7.27 29.58
C CYS A 9 19.44 6.93 29.65
N ALA A 10 19.05 5.90 30.43
CA ALA A 10 17.64 5.59 30.67
C ALA A 10 16.92 6.69 31.46
N CYS A 11 17.57 7.30 32.46
CA CYS A 11 17.06 8.48 33.15
C CYS A 11 16.97 9.73 32.24
N MET A 12 17.86 9.87 31.24
CA MET A 12 17.78 10.96 30.25
C MET A 12 16.73 10.72 29.15
N MET A 13 16.46 9.47 28.76
CA MET A 13 15.38 9.14 27.83
C MET A 13 13.98 9.33 28.45
N VAL A 14 13.84 9.18 29.77
CA VAL A 14 12.62 9.58 30.49
C VAL A 14 12.51 11.11 30.62
N ALA A 15 13.60 11.86 30.39
CA ALA A 15 13.64 13.32 30.47
C ALA A 15 13.65 14.04 29.10
N LEU A 16 13.75 13.31 27.99
CA LEU A 16 13.72 13.85 26.62
C LEU A 16 12.55 13.20 25.89
N GLY A 17 11.50 13.99 25.65
CA GLY A 17 10.21 13.52 25.13
C GLY A 17 10.30 12.74 23.81
N SER A 18 9.25 11.96 23.55
CA SER A 18 9.17 11.11 22.35
C SER A 18 9.35 11.90 21.05
N CYS A 19 9.94 11.30 20.02
CA CYS A 19 9.97 11.88 18.68
C CYS A 19 8.56 11.75 18.09
N GLY A 20 7.97 12.85 17.66
CA GLY A 20 6.70 12.84 16.94
C GLY A 20 6.96 12.54 15.46
N SER A 21 6.03 11.82 14.84
CA SER A 21 5.98 11.67 13.39
C SER A 21 4.62 12.12 12.85
N GLU A 22 4.64 12.78 11.69
CA GLU A 22 3.46 13.08 10.88
C GLU A 22 3.70 12.51 9.49
N LYS A 23 2.67 11.90 8.91
CA LYS A 23 2.76 11.33 7.55
C LYS A 23 2.46 12.39 6.50
N ILE A 24 3.16 12.32 5.38
CA ILE A 24 2.85 13.08 4.17
C ILE A 24 2.97 12.17 2.94
N ARG A 25 1.88 12.03 2.19
CA ARG A 25 1.83 11.29 0.93
C ARG A 25 2.00 12.22 -0.26
N VAL A 26 3.08 12.03 -1.00
CA VAL A 26 3.42 12.82 -2.18
C VAL A 26 3.13 12.02 -3.44
N MET A 27 2.50 12.67 -4.42
CA MET A 27 2.32 12.13 -5.78
C MET A 27 2.98 13.06 -6.79
N THR A 28 3.68 12.50 -7.77
CA THR A 28 3.98 13.21 -9.03
C THR A 28 3.22 12.56 -10.17
N PHE A 29 2.63 13.38 -11.04
CA PHE A 29 1.75 12.92 -12.09
C PHE A 29 1.81 13.84 -13.33
N ASN A 30 2.54 13.41 -14.36
CA ASN A 30 2.40 13.98 -15.68
C ASN A 30 1.03 13.54 -16.23
N ILE A 31 0.16 14.51 -16.52
CA ILE A 31 -1.23 14.24 -16.91
C ILE A 31 -1.46 14.33 -18.41
N TRP A 32 -0.41 14.21 -19.22
CA TRP A 32 -0.47 14.08 -20.67
C TRP A 32 -1.35 15.12 -21.37
N ASN A 33 -0.82 16.33 -21.50
CA ASN A 33 -1.49 17.49 -22.06
C ASN A 33 -2.86 17.75 -21.39
N SER A 34 -2.86 17.81 -20.06
CA SER A 34 -4.05 18.05 -19.23
C SER A 34 -5.19 17.04 -19.45
N GLY A 35 -4.83 15.78 -19.71
CA GLY A 35 -5.72 14.65 -19.92
C GLY A 35 -6.38 14.62 -21.29
N SER A 36 -5.94 15.45 -22.24
CA SER A 36 -6.65 15.65 -23.52
C SER A 36 -6.60 14.46 -24.48
N HIS A 37 -5.72 13.49 -24.23
CA HIS A 37 -5.57 12.27 -25.04
C HIS A 37 -6.51 11.13 -24.64
N VAL A 38 -7.21 11.26 -23.50
CA VAL A 38 -8.16 10.26 -22.99
C VAL A 38 -9.54 10.89 -22.81
N GLU A 39 -10.60 10.15 -23.14
CA GLU A 39 -11.97 10.64 -23.00
C GLU A 39 -12.29 10.94 -21.53
N GLU A 40 -12.84 12.12 -21.26
CA GLU A 40 -13.07 12.65 -19.89
C GLU A 40 -11.78 12.71 -19.05
N GLY A 41 -10.62 12.87 -19.68
CA GLY A 41 -9.31 12.71 -19.04
C GLY A 41 -9.09 13.61 -17.83
N LEU A 42 -9.47 14.89 -17.87
CA LEU A 42 -9.32 15.78 -16.70
C LEU A 42 -10.16 15.32 -15.49
N ARG A 43 -11.35 14.77 -15.72
CA ARG A 43 -12.19 14.18 -14.68
C ARG A 43 -11.57 12.88 -14.14
N LYS A 44 -10.99 12.07 -15.01
CA LYS A 44 -10.25 10.85 -14.64
C LYS A 44 -8.98 11.18 -13.85
N VAL A 45 -8.28 12.27 -14.17
CA VAL A 45 -7.13 12.76 -13.39
C VAL A 45 -7.58 13.02 -11.95
N ALA A 46 -8.68 13.74 -11.75
CA ALA A 46 -9.24 13.96 -10.42
C ALA A 46 -9.64 12.65 -9.73
N LYS A 47 -10.30 11.73 -10.44
CA LYS A 47 -10.66 10.40 -9.91
C LYS A 47 -9.43 9.67 -9.37
N HIS A 48 -8.34 9.62 -10.15
CA HIS A 48 -7.13 8.89 -9.76
C HIS A 48 -6.36 9.55 -8.62
N ILE A 49 -6.32 10.89 -8.56
CA ILE A 49 -5.79 11.60 -7.39
C ILE A 49 -6.61 11.24 -6.14
N LEU A 50 -7.94 11.25 -6.22
CA LEU A 50 -8.80 10.90 -5.08
C LEU A 50 -8.70 9.44 -4.65
N LEU A 51 -8.44 8.51 -5.58
CA LEU A 51 -8.27 7.09 -5.27
C LEU A 51 -6.96 6.81 -4.50
N ILE A 52 -5.89 7.55 -4.81
CA ILE A 52 -4.60 7.44 -4.11
C ILE A 52 -4.59 8.24 -2.80
N ASP A 53 -5.46 9.23 -2.70
CA ASP A 53 -5.61 10.15 -1.57
C ASP A 53 -4.29 10.83 -1.11
N PRO A 54 -3.43 11.36 -2.01
CA PRO A 54 -2.20 12.03 -1.59
C PRO A 54 -2.50 13.34 -0.86
N ASP A 55 -1.52 13.85 -0.12
CA ASP A 55 -1.59 15.14 0.57
C ASP A 55 -1.15 16.31 -0.33
N VAL A 56 -0.23 16.03 -1.24
CA VAL A 56 0.32 16.97 -2.21
C VAL A 56 0.60 16.28 -3.53
N VAL A 57 0.32 16.97 -4.64
CA VAL A 57 0.55 16.48 -6.00
C VAL A 57 1.40 17.48 -6.78
N ALA A 58 2.51 17.03 -7.36
CA ALA A 58 3.22 17.72 -8.44
C ALA A 58 2.60 17.30 -9.78
N LEU A 59 1.98 18.24 -10.49
CA LEU A 59 1.40 18.01 -11.82
C LEU A 59 2.29 18.59 -12.92
N GLN A 60 2.38 17.88 -14.05
CA GLN A 60 3.08 18.29 -15.27
C GLN A 60 2.13 18.26 -16.49
N GLU A 61 2.53 18.94 -17.58
CA GLU A 61 1.75 19.16 -18.80
C GLU A 61 0.41 19.90 -18.61
N ILE A 62 0.44 20.94 -17.78
CA ILE A 62 -0.66 21.90 -17.63
C ILE A 62 -0.72 22.83 -18.84
N GLN A 63 -1.68 22.60 -19.73
CA GLN A 63 -1.77 23.24 -21.05
C GLN A 63 -2.32 24.67 -21.01
N GLY A 64 -2.97 25.07 -19.91
CA GLY A 64 -3.63 26.37 -19.80
C GLY A 64 -4.01 26.74 -18.38
N LYS A 65 -4.26 28.04 -18.16
CA LYS A 65 -4.63 28.60 -16.86
C LYS A 65 -6.00 28.14 -16.36
N ASP A 66 -6.84 27.65 -17.25
CA ASP A 66 -8.19 27.15 -16.99
C ASP A 66 -8.22 25.70 -16.47
N VAL A 67 -7.10 24.97 -16.59
CA VAL A 67 -6.99 23.58 -16.15
C VAL A 67 -7.21 23.45 -14.64
N LEU A 68 -6.49 24.20 -13.80
CA LEU A 68 -6.65 24.14 -12.34
C LEU A 68 -8.07 24.54 -11.88
N PRO A 69 -8.64 25.67 -12.33
CA PRO A 69 -10.03 26.02 -12.05
C PRO A 69 -11.06 24.95 -12.46
N SER A 70 -10.76 24.14 -13.48
CA SER A 70 -11.62 23.04 -13.93
C SER A 70 -11.40 21.74 -13.17
N LEU A 71 -10.17 21.49 -12.71
CA LEU A 71 -9.78 20.28 -11.98
C LEU A 71 -10.19 20.32 -10.50
N LEU A 72 -9.94 21.45 -9.82
CA LEU A 72 -10.20 21.61 -8.38
C LEU A 72 -11.65 21.30 -7.96
N PRO A 73 -12.70 21.67 -8.74
CA PRO A 73 -14.08 21.30 -8.42
C PRO A 73 -14.34 19.79 -8.35
N PHE A 74 -13.62 18.98 -9.15
CA PHE A 74 -13.74 17.52 -9.09
C PHE A 74 -13.08 16.93 -7.86
N LEU A 75 -11.97 17.54 -7.40
CA LEU A 75 -11.26 17.14 -6.19
C LEU A 75 -12.03 17.54 -4.91
N GLY A 76 -12.72 18.68 -4.95
CA GLY A 76 -13.48 19.19 -3.79
C GLY A 76 -12.58 19.70 -2.66
N LYS A 77 -13.20 20.09 -1.54
CA LYS A 77 -12.42 20.47 -0.35
C LYS A 77 -11.80 19.22 0.31
N PRO A 78 -10.58 19.31 0.87
CA PRO A 78 -9.81 20.53 1.17
C PRO A 78 -8.85 21.00 0.06
N TRP A 79 -8.92 20.47 -1.16
CA TRP A 79 -7.92 20.74 -2.19
C TRP A 79 -7.82 22.20 -2.62
N THR A 80 -6.57 22.66 -2.69
CA THR A 80 -6.16 23.93 -3.29
C THR A 80 -5.07 23.68 -4.31
N GLY A 81 -4.82 24.64 -5.20
CA GLY A 81 -3.82 24.49 -6.25
C GLY A 81 -3.19 25.80 -6.67
N ILE A 82 -1.95 25.71 -7.13
CA ILE A 82 -1.20 26.82 -7.68
C ILE A 82 -0.47 26.37 -8.95
N ALA A 83 -0.45 27.25 -9.94
CA ALA A 83 0.33 27.13 -11.15
C ALA A 83 0.96 28.49 -11.46
N SER A 84 1.92 28.55 -12.38
CA SER A 84 2.41 29.84 -12.85
C SER A 84 1.31 30.62 -13.57
N ASP A 85 1.48 31.94 -13.60
CA ASP A 85 0.62 32.88 -14.30
C ASP A 85 0.99 33.03 -15.79
N ASP A 86 1.71 32.07 -16.35
CA ASP A 86 2.09 32.06 -17.77
C ASP A 86 0.94 31.52 -18.64
N ILE A 87 0.94 31.84 -19.94
CA ILE A 87 -0.12 31.35 -20.87
C ILE A 87 -0.12 29.82 -20.90
N TYR A 88 1.07 29.23 -20.82
CA TYR A 88 1.32 27.80 -20.72
C TYR A 88 2.04 27.55 -19.38
N PRO A 89 1.31 27.21 -18.30
CA PRO A 89 1.92 27.04 -16.99
C PRO A 89 2.88 25.85 -16.91
N ASP A 90 2.62 24.78 -17.67
CA ASP A 90 3.36 23.50 -17.74
C ASP A 90 3.32 22.68 -16.43
N VAL A 91 3.56 23.31 -15.29
CA VAL A 91 3.60 22.70 -13.96
C VAL A 91 2.56 23.30 -13.02
N ALA A 92 2.07 22.48 -12.11
CA ALA A 92 1.24 22.91 -10.99
C ALA A 92 1.53 22.10 -9.72
N ILE A 93 1.11 22.65 -8.59
CA ILE A 93 1.09 21.99 -7.28
C ILE A 93 -0.35 21.98 -6.78
N LEU A 94 -0.85 20.82 -6.38
CA LEU A 94 -2.12 20.67 -5.65
C LEU A 94 -1.82 20.23 -4.23
N SER A 95 -2.57 20.70 -3.24
CA SER A 95 -2.42 20.22 -1.86
C SER A 95 -3.69 20.35 -1.02
N LYS A 96 -3.85 19.43 -0.07
CA LYS A 96 -4.80 19.51 1.05
C LYS A 96 -4.32 20.46 2.16
N HIS A 97 -3.02 20.77 2.19
CA HIS A 97 -2.37 21.64 3.17
C HIS A 97 -2.39 23.11 2.75
N GLN A 98 -2.17 24.00 3.72
CA GLN A 98 -2.10 25.42 3.46
C GLN A 98 -0.79 25.77 2.73
N MET A 99 -0.91 26.42 1.57
CA MET A 99 0.23 26.96 0.83
C MET A 99 0.63 28.34 1.38
N ILE A 100 1.88 28.49 1.81
CA ILE A 100 2.43 29.75 2.29
C ILE A 100 2.81 30.60 1.08
N MET A 101 1.86 31.37 0.57
CA MET A 101 1.99 32.11 -0.70
C MET A 101 3.17 33.08 -0.77
N SER A 102 3.64 33.61 0.37
CA SER A 102 4.85 34.45 0.43
C SER A 102 6.15 33.70 0.08
N SER A 103 6.12 32.36 0.11
CA SER A 103 7.23 31.49 -0.27
C SER A 103 7.18 31.03 -1.74
N PHE A 104 6.12 31.40 -2.47
CA PHE A 104 5.97 31.00 -3.87
C PHE A 104 7.15 31.48 -4.72
N THR A 105 7.66 30.59 -5.57
CA THR A 105 8.75 30.89 -6.48
C THR A 105 8.66 30.08 -7.76
N LYS A 106 9.32 30.54 -8.83
CA LYS A 106 9.35 29.84 -10.12
C LYS A 106 10.71 29.95 -10.81
N THR A 107 11.05 28.92 -11.56
CA THR A 107 12.09 28.93 -12.62
C THR A 107 11.41 28.76 -13.97
N ASN A 108 12.19 28.63 -15.05
CA ASN A 108 11.63 28.37 -16.37
C ASN A 108 10.88 27.03 -16.49
N ARG A 109 11.18 26.03 -15.63
CA ARG A 109 10.65 24.65 -15.73
C ARG A 109 10.08 24.09 -14.42
N SER A 110 9.92 24.93 -13.40
CA SER A 110 9.43 24.48 -12.10
C SER A 110 8.79 25.60 -11.29
N ILE A 111 7.95 25.22 -10.34
CA ILE A 111 7.42 26.10 -9.30
C ILE A 111 7.67 25.48 -7.93
N GLY A 112 7.86 26.32 -6.91
CA GLY A 112 8.04 25.91 -5.53
C GLY A 112 7.19 26.71 -4.56
N VAL A 113 6.72 26.06 -3.49
CA VAL A 113 5.99 26.69 -2.38
C VAL A 113 6.23 25.90 -1.10
N GLN A 114 6.21 26.57 0.07
CA GLN A 114 6.16 25.91 1.36
C GLN A 114 4.72 25.56 1.73
N LEU A 115 4.52 24.36 2.24
CA LEU A 115 3.27 23.82 2.75
C LEU A 115 3.32 23.81 4.28
N GLU A 116 2.25 24.27 4.92
CA GLU A 116 2.04 24.12 6.37
C GLU A 116 1.15 22.90 6.62
N LEU A 117 1.74 21.87 7.23
CA LEU A 117 1.06 20.63 7.57
C LEU A 117 0.07 20.85 8.73
N GLN A 118 -0.77 19.84 9.01
CA GLN A 118 -1.78 19.97 10.07
C GLN A 118 -1.14 20.15 11.45
N SER A 119 0.06 19.60 11.65
CA SER A 119 0.86 19.81 12.85
C SER A 119 1.46 21.22 13.00
N GLY A 120 1.41 22.05 11.96
CA GLY A 120 2.08 23.36 11.88
C GLY A 120 3.55 23.29 11.43
N HIS A 121 4.09 22.11 11.14
CA HIS A 121 5.41 21.98 10.51
C HIS A 121 5.36 22.39 9.04
N LEU A 122 6.48 22.90 8.54
CA LEU A 122 6.61 23.34 7.15
C LEU A 122 7.35 22.29 6.32
N VAL A 123 6.97 22.16 5.05
CA VAL A 123 7.69 21.39 4.03
C VAL A 123 7.84 22.25 2.78
N GLY A 124 9.04 22.39 2.24
CA GLY A 124 9.27 23.01 0.94
C GLY A 124 8.95 22.02 -0.18
N PHE A 125 8.05 22.36 -1.09
CA PHE A 125 7.60 21.46 -2.16
C PHE A 125 7.81 22.10 -3.54
N TRP A 126 8.40 21.36 -4.46
CA TRP A 126 8.67 21.78 -5.84
C TRP A 126 8.08 20.81 -6.84
N SER A 127 7.39 21.35 -7.86
CA SER A 127 6.93 20.62 -9.05
C SER A 127 7.81 21.00 -10.24
N VAL A 128 8.33 20.01 -10.97
CA VAL A 128 9.24 20.21 -12.11
C VAL A 128 8.76 19.47 -13.37
N HIS A 129 8.95 20.09 -14.54
CA HIS A 129 8.82 19.46 -15.84
C HIS A 129 9.96 19.95 -16.75
N LEU A 130 11.03 19.15 -16.87
CA LEU A 130 12.21 19.56 -17.65
C LEU A 130 11.96 19.40 -19.16
N ASP A 131 12.89 19.91 -19.97
CA ASP A 131 12.71 19.89 -21.42
C ASP A 131 12.58 18.49 -22.04
N TYR A 132 11.49 18.25 -22.76
CA TYR A 132 11.14 16.96 -23.39
C TYR A 132 11.83 16.67 -24.73
N LYS A 133 12.49 17.65 -25.35
CA LYS A 133 12.97 17.50 -26.73
C LYS A 133 14.29 16.73 -26.76
N SER A 134 14.47 15.93 -27.82
CA SER A 134 15.67 15.12 -28.03
C SER A 134 15.94 14.18 -26.84
N PHE A 135 14.95 13.34 -26.51
CA PHE A 135 15.06 12.32 -25.46
C PHE A 135 16.16 11.31 -25.81
N GLY A 136 17.15 11.16 -24.93
CA GLY A 136 18.38 10.42 -25.22
C GLY A 136 18.19 8.90 -25.38
N PRO A 137 17.31 8.20 -24.65
CA PRO A 137 17.08 6.76 -24.80
C PRO A 137 16.64 6.32 -26.20
N TYR A 138 15.96 7.19 -26.94
CA TYR A 138 15.69 7.00 -28.36
C TYR A 138 16.96 6.90 -29.20
N ALA A 139 17.95 7.75 -28.94
CA ALA A 139 19.26 7.68 -29.58
C ALA A 139 20.03 6.43 -29.15
N ALA A 140 19.99 6.05 -27.87
CA ALA A 140 20.67 4.85 -27.35
C ALA A 140 20.22 3.55 -28.04
N ASN A 141 18.93 3.46 -28.41
CA ASN A 141 18.37 2.31 -29.12
C ASN A 141 18.59 2.33 -30.64
N ASN A 142 19.16 3.41 -31.18
CA ASN A 142 19.47 3.52 -32.60
C ASN A 142 20.86 2.96 -32.93
N LYS A 143 20.91 1.93 -33.80
CA LYS A 143 22.15 1.25 -34.21
C LYS A 143 23.17 2.13 -34.95
N MET A 144 22.78 3.34 -35.39
CA MET A 144 23.69 4.32 -36.00
C MET A 144 24.40 5.22 -34.98
N VAL A 145 24.01 5.17 -33.71
CA VAL A 145 24.67 5.92 -32.63
C VAL A 145 25.96 5.21 -32.23
N THR A 146 27.05 5.98 -32.22
CA THR A 146 28.41 5.48 -31.98
C THR A 146 29.12 6.15 -30.81
N SER A 147 28.55 7.20 -30.22
CA SER A 147 29.11 7.86 -29.04
C SER A 147 28.03 8.34 -28.06
N VAL A 148 28.42 8.44 -26.79
CA VAL A 148 27.54 8.96 -25.71
C VAL A 148 27.14 10.42 -25.94
N ASP A 149 27.99 11.23 -26.58
CA ASP A 149 27.67 12.63 -26.90
C ASP A 149 26.42 12.76 -27.78
N GLN A 150 26.16 11.78 -28.66
CA GLN A 150 24.95 11.76 -29.48
C GLN A 150 23.69 11.47 -28.63
N ILE A 151 23.83 10.64 -27.59
CA ILE A 151 22.77 10.33 -26.62
C ILE A 151 22.47 11.54 -25.73
N LEU A 152 23.51 12.26 -25.32
CA LEU A 152 23.42 13.42 -24.43
C LEU A 152 23.08 14.74 -25.13
N ALA A 153 22.87 14.75 -26.45
CA ALA A 153 22.66 15.98 -27.22
C ALA A 153 21.46 16.83 -26.74
N GLY A 154 20.45 16.20 -26.13
CA GLY A 154 19.28 16.89 -25.55
C GLY A 154 19.48 17.46 -24.15
N GLU A 155 20.55 17.07 -23.44
CA GLU A 155 20.84 17.55 -22.08
C GLU A 155 21.38 18.99 -22.08
N ARG A 156 22.20 19.33 -23.09
CA ARG A 156 22.74 20.69 -23.33
C ARG A 156 22.72 21.12 -24.82
N PRO A 157 21.54 21.39 -25.40
CA PRO A 157 21.42 21.84 -26.77
C PRO A 157 21.91 23.28 -26.95
N MET A 158 22.35 23.64 -28.17
CA MET A 158 22.96 24.96 -28.43
C MET A 158 21.98 26.15 -28.49
N ASN A 159 20.70 25.89 -28.82
CA ASN A 159 19.74 26.94 -29.19
C ASN A 159 18.56 27.09 -28.21
N ARG A 160 18.59 26.38 -27.07
CA ARG A 160 17.58 26.42 -26.01
C ARG A 160 18.20 25.85 -24.72
N ALA A 161 17.56 26.04 -23.58
CA ALA A 161 17.93 25.30 -22.37
C ALA A 161 17.50 23.84 -22.49
N GLY A 162 18.44 22.92 -22.23
CA GLY A 162 18.18 21.49 -22.07
C GLY A 162 17.98 21.10 -20.61
N ARG A 163 17.80 19.80 -20.37
CA ARG A 163 17.46 19.24 -19.05
C ARG A 163 18.53 19.52 -17.99
N GLU A 164 19.81 19.39 -18.34
CA GLU A 164 20.90 19.75 -17.43
C GLU A 164 20.87 21.23 -17.06
N GLN A 165 20.67 22.11 -18.04
CA GLN A 165 20.63 23.55 -17.81
C GLN A 165 19.39 23.96 -17.00
N ASN A 166 18.26 23.28 -17.19
CA ASN A 166 17.07 23.48 -16.37
C ASN A 166 17.28 23.03 -14.91
N MET A 167 17.98 21.93 -14.68
CA MET A 167 18.35 21.51 -13.32
C MET A 167 19.41 22.42 -12.68
N GLN A 168 20.38 22.93 -13.45
CA GLN A 168 21.33 23.95 -12.98
C GLN A 168 20.61 25.24 -12.58
N GLU A 169 19.60 25.67 -13.35
CA GLU A 169 18.76 26.82 -12.97
C GLU A 169 18.05 26.59 -11.63
N ILE A 170 17.52 25.38 -11.38
CA ILE A 170 16.90 25.02 -10.08
C ILE A 170 17.96 24.98 -8.97
N GLN A 171 19.12 24.36 -9.21
CA GLN A 171 20.23 24.26 -8.26
C GLN A 171 20.74 25.64 -7.81
N GLU A 172 20.82 26.60 -8.73
CA GLU A 172 21.32 27.96 -8.49
C GLU A 172 20.21 28.92 -8.02
N HIS A 173 18.94 28.50 -8.03
CA HIS A 173 17.82 29.36 -7.69
C HIS A 173 17.83 29.78 -6.21
N PRO A 174 17.80 31.08 -5.86
CA PRO A 174 18.09 31.51 -4.49
C PRO A 174 17.17 30.90 -3.41
N PRO A 175 15.83 30.82 -3.58
CA PRO A 175 14.96 30.07 -2.67
C PRO A 175 15.31 28.58 -2.52
N MET A 176 15.69 27.89 -3.61
CA MET A 176 16.08 26.46 -3.53
C MET A 176 17.35 26.31 -2.70
N VAL A 177 18.36 27.14 -2.96
CA VAL A 177 19.61 27.17 -2.18
C VAL A 177 19.34 27.43 -0.70
N GLU A 178 18.47 28.40 -0.39
CA GLU A 178 18.07 28.70 0.98
C GLU A 178 17.38 27.51 1.65
N TRP A 179 16.42 26.88 0.99
CA TRP A 179 15.66 25.77 1.56
C TRP A 179 16.54 24.53 1.76
N LEU A 180 17.42 24.19 0.81
CA LEU A 180 18.36 23.09 0.97
C LEU A 180 19.35 23.31 2.11
N ASN A 181 19.83 24.54 2.32
CA ASN A 181 20.69 24.89 3.44
C ASN A 181 19.97 24.79 4.80
N ASN A 182 18.64 25.00 4.80
CA ASN A 182 17.78 24.93 5.98
C ASN A 182 17.01 23.60 6.09
N SER A 183 17.33 22.61 5.25
CA SER A 183 16.58 21.35 5.12
C SER A 183 16.52 20.51 6.40
N GLY A 184 17.44 20.71 7.35
CA GLY A 184 17.38 20.09 8.68
C GLY A 184 16.28 20.64 9.59
N VAL A 185 15.59 21.71 9.19
CA VAL A 185 14.46 22.32 9.93
C VAL A 185 13.18 22.27 9.10
N VAL A 186 13.25 22.67 7.83
CA VAL A 186 12.14 22.61 6.88
C VAL A 186 12.59 21.71 5.73
N PRO A 187 12.17 20.44 5.68
CA PRO A 187 12.62 19.54 4.63
C PRO A 187 12.11 19.99 3.27
N VAL A 188 12.80 19.53 2.23
CA VAL A 188 12.52 19.89 0.84
C VAL A 188 12.21 18.64 0.05
N ILE A 189 11.17 18.72 -0.79
CA ILE A 189 10.77 17.70 -1.75
C ILE A 189 10.74 18.35 -3.14
N LEU A 190 11.43 17.74 -4.09
CA LEU A 190 11.43 18.06 -5.52
C LEU A 190 10.83 16.88 -6.27
N ALA A 191 9.68 17.08 -6.89
CA ALA A 191 8.94 16.01 -7.56
C ALA A 191 8.54 16.42 -8.98
N GLY A 192 8.62 15.50 -9.94
CA GLY A 192 8.23 15.81 -11.30
C GLY A 192 8.83 14.94 -12.39
N ASP A 193 8.52 15.29 -13.62
CA ASP A 193 9.03 14.67 -14.84
C ASP A 193 10.31 15.37 -15.29
N PHE A 194 11.42 14.63 -15.22
CA PHE A 194 12.74 15.14 -15.61
C PHE A 194 13.00 15.00 -17.11
N ASN A 195 12.17 14.28 -17.85
CA ASN A 195 12.42 13.92 -19.25
C ASN A 195 13.84 13.36 -19.48
N SER A 196 14.47 12.85 -18.42
CA SER A 196 15.85 12.36 -18.36
C SER A 196 15.84 11.12 -17.48
N PRO A 197 16.43 10.01 -17.91
CA PRO A 197 16.49 8.83 -17.06
C PRO A 197 17.37 9.03 -15.83
N SER A 198 17.22 8.11 -14.90
CA SER A 198 18.08 8.05 -13.71
C SER A 198 19.49 7.59 -14.06
N HIS A 199 20.49 8.39 -13.70
CA HIS A 199 21.91 8.02 -13.86
C HIS A 199 22.33 6.81 -13.03
N ILE A 200 21.61 6.50 -11.94
CA ILE A 200 21.83 5.29 -11.13
C ILE A 200 21.06 4.07 -11.63
N ASP A 201 20.18 4.23 -12.62
CA ASP A 201 19.48 3.11 -13.27
C ASP A 201 20.19 2.69 -14.56
N TRP A 202 20.92 3.60 -15.23
CA TRP A 202 21.68 3.37 -16.47
C TRP A 202 23.12 2.90 -16.21
N ILE A 203 23.25 1.72 -15.58
CA ILE A 203 24.51 1.14 -15.10
C ILE A 203 24.94 -0.08 -15.92
N GLU A 204 26.06 -0.72 -15.55
CA GLU A 204 26.62 -1.85 -16.29
C GLU A 204 25.69 -3.07 -16.26
N GLU A 205 25.01 -3.27 -15.13
CA GLU A 205 24.08 -4.35 -14.85
C GLU A 205 22.83 -4.30 -15.74
N THR A 206 22.37 -3.10 -16.08
CA THR A 206 21.14 -2.82 -16.85
C THR A 206 21.41 -2.32 -18.26
N LYS A 207 22.67 -2.30 -18.71
CA LYS A 207 23.00 -1.71 -20.01
C LYS A 207 22.32 -2.44 -21.17
N LYS A 208 22.00 -3.72 -21.04
CA LYS A 208 21.37 -4.51 -22.11
C LYS A 208 19.98 -3.99 -22.44
N GLU A 209 19.26 -3.54 -21.42
CA GLU A 209 17.95 -2.89 -21.50
C GLU A 209 18.06 -1.47 -22.10
N HIS A 210 19.25 -0.85 -21.98
CA HIS A 210 19.53 0.52 -22.42
C HIS A 210 20.37 0.60 -23.72
N GLY A 211 20.13 -0.29 -24.67
CA GLY A 211 20.83 -0.28 -25.97
C GLY A 211 22.33 -0.61 -25.89
N ASN A 212 22.77 -1.29 -24.83
CA ASN A 212 24.16 -1.56 -24.44
C ASN A 212 24.97 -0.32 -24.03
N TRP A 213 24.31 0.73 -23.55
CA TRP A 213 24.95 1.94 -23.05
C TRP A 213 24.88 2.05 -21.52
N ARG A 214 25.95 2.58 -20.93
CA ARG A 214 25.97 3.15 -19.58
C ARG A 214 26.01 4.67 -19.74
N VAL A 215 25.11 5.38 -19.08
CA VAL A 215 25.00 6.84 -19.22
C VAL A 215 24.79 7.46 -17.85
N GLU A 216 25.69 8.37 -17.47
CA GLU A 216 25.49 9.23 -16.31
C GLU A 216 24.67 10.44 -16.77
N TRP A 217 23.35 10.37 -16.61
CA TRP A 217 22.42 11.41 -17.04
C TRP A 217 22.64 12.72 -16.25
N PRO A 218 23.01 13.83 -16.92
CA PRO A 218 23.40 15.06 -16.25
C PRO A 218 22.31 15.68 -15.37
N ALA A 219 21.04 15.68 -15.81
CA ALA A 219 19.96 16.29 -15.03
C ALA A 219 19.77 15.61 -13.66
N THR A 220 19.73 14.28 -13.62
CA THR A 220 19.59 13.53 -12.36
C THR A 220 20.88 13.54 -11.55
N LYS A 221 22.05 13.68 -12.20
CA LYS A 221 23.33 13.89 -11.52
C LYS A 221 23.38 15.22 -10.76
N VAL A 222 22.90 16.30 -11.38
CA VAL A 222 22.80 17.61 -10.70
C VAL A 222 21.91 17.53 -9.46
N ALA A 223 20.82 16.75 -9.51
CA ALA A 223 19.96 16.54 -8.34
C ALA A 223 20.69 15.80 -7.20
N GLU A 224 21.48 14.76 -7.51
CA GLU A 224 22.35 14.09 -6.53
C GLU A 224 23.36 15.08 -5.92
N GLU A 225 23.98 15.94 -6.74
CA GLU A 225 24.96 16.94 -6.29
C GLU A 225 24.35 18.04 -5.40
N MET A 226 23.04 18.31 -5.53
CA MET A 226 22.28 19.14 -4.58
C MET A 226 22.12 18.47 -3.19
N GLY A 227 22.48 17.20 -3.08
CA GLY A 227 22.29 16.36 -1.91
C GLY A 227 20.83 15.96 -1.69
N LEU A 228 20.05 15.90 -2.78
CA LEU A 228 18.72 15.30 -2.77
C LEU A 228 18.85 13.77 -2.85
N ILE A 229 17.97 13.07 -2.15
CA ILE A 229 17.91 11.62 -2.07
C ILE A 229 16.71 11.14 -2.89
N ASP A 230 16.92 10.10 -3.70
CA ASP A 230 15.88 9.46 -4.53
C ASP A 230 15.06 8.49 -3.66
N SER A 231 13.82 8.88 -3.30
CA SER A 231 13.00 8.09 -2.37
C SER A 231 12.66 6.70 -2.92
N PHE A 232 12.51 6.57 -4.24
CA PHE A 232 12.21 5.30 -4.87
C PHE A 232 13.40 4.35 -4.76
N ARG A 233 14.62 4.83 -5.01
CA ARG A 233 15.84 3.99 -4.95
C ARG A 233 16.35 3.73 -3.54
N GLU A 234 15.98 4.57 -2.58
CA GLU A 234 16.25 4.29 -1.17
C GLU A 234 15.46 3.07 -0.68
N LEU A 235 14.18 2.95 -1.09
CA LEU A 235 13.34 1.79 -0.77
C LEU A 235 13.53 0.60 -1.72
N HIS A 236 13.87 0.86 -2.98
CA HIS A 236 14.06 -0.16 -4.03
C HIS A 236 15.47 -0.11 -4.64
N PRO A 237 16.53 -0.45 -3.88
CA PRO A 237 17.92 -0.29 -4.33
C PRO A 237 18.32 -1.25 -5.45
N ASN A 238 17.62 -2.39 -5.62
CA ASN A 238 17.91 -3.35 -6.68
C ASN A 238 17.22 -2.97 -7.99
N VAL A 239 17.98 -2.33 -8.89
CA VAL A 239 17.49 -1.83 -10.20
C VAL A 239 16.96 -2.93 -11.12
N THR A 240 17.37 -4.19 -10.93
CA THR A 240 16.95 -5.31 -11.79
C THR A 240 15.66 -5.98 -11.30
N GLU A 241 15.40 -5.95 -10.00
CA GLU A 241 14.18 -6.50 -9.40
C GLU A 241 13.01 -5.53 -9.54
N VAL A 242 13.27 -4.24 -9.28
CA VAL A 242 12.26 -3.18 -9.38
C VAL A 242 12.77 -2.07 -10.30
N PRO A 243 12.59 -2.20 -11.63
CA PRO A 243 13.11 -1.22 -12.60
C PRO A 243 12.50 0.18 -12.41
N GLY A 244 11.24 0.29 -12.00
CA GLY A 244 10.60 1.58 -11.72
C GLY A 244 10.34 2.42 -12.98
N CYS A 245 10.18 1.82 -14.15
CA CYS A 245 9.91 2.54 -15.40
C CYS A 245 8.60 3.34 -15.30
N THR A 246 8.68 4.68 -15.34
CA THR A 246 7.51 5.56 -15.28
C THR A 246 7.00 5.93 -16.66
N TRP A 247 7.89 5.90 -17.67
CA TRP A 247 7.59 6.10 -19.07
C TRP A 247 7.75 4.77 -19.82
N SER A 248 6.80 4.26 -20.60
CA SER A 248 5.43 4.76 -20.82
C SER A 248 4.37 3.66 -20.70
N THR A 249 3.19 4.05 -20.26
CA THR A 249 2.05 3.15 -19.99
C THR A 249 1.41 2.65 -21.29
N VAL A 250 1.23 3.53 -22.29
CA VAL A 250 0.45 3.25 -23.52
C VAL A 250 1.27 3.10 -24.80
N ASN A 251 2.48 3.67 -24.86
CA ASN A 251 3.36 3.53 -26.02
C ASN A 251 4.24 2.30 -25.88
N LYS A 252 4.37 1.54 -26.97
CA LYS A 252 5.24 0.36 -27.07
C LYS A 252 6.15 0.40 -28.29
N PHE A 253 5.72 1.08 -29.36
CA PHE A 253 6.47 1.29 -30.58
C PHE A 253 6.10 2.65 -31.19
N LEU A 254 7.09 3.36 -31.72
CA LEU A 254 6.85 4.66 -32.35
C LEU A 254 6.44 4.53 -33.83
N PRO A 255 5.28 5.08 -34.25
CA PRO A 255 4.87 5.13 -35.65
C PRO A 255 5.84 5.89 -36.55
N ASP A 256 6.41 7.00 -36.05
CA ASP A 256 7.34 7.86 -36.78
C ASP A 256 8.62 7.12 -37.20
N TRP A 257 8.91 6.00 -36.53
CA TRP A 257 10.08 5.17 -36.76
C TRP A 257 9.73 3.83 -37.41
N GLU A 258 8.62 3.80 -38.15
CA GLU A 258 8.09 2.61 -38.82
C GLU A 258 7.94 1.41 -37.87
N PHE A 259 7.72 1.67 -36.58
CA PHE A 259 7.65 0.67 -35.51
C PHE A 259 8.92 -0.18 -35.33
N ASN A 260 10.05 0.26 -35.89
CA ASN A 260 11.32 -0.50 -35.86
C ASN A 260 12.13 -0.31 -34.58
N ILE A 261 11.83 0.72 -33.79
CA ILE A 261 12.49 0.99 -32.52
C ILE A 261 11.42 0.94 -31.42
N PRO A 262 11.59 0.07 -30.41
CA PRO A 262 10.66 -0.02 -29.30
C PRO A 262 10.67 1.29 -28.50
N GLU A 263 9.55 1.58 -27.86
CA GLU A 263 9.44 2.67 -26.91
C GLU A 263 10.38 2.39 -25.72
N PRO A 264 11.32 3.29 -25.39
CA PRO A 264 12.14 3.16 -24.19
C PRO A 264 11.24 3.06 -22.96
N GLN A 265 11.59 2.16 -22.03
CA GLN A 265 10.89 2.02 -20.77
C GLN A 265 11.82 2.51 -19.66
N ASP A 266 11.75 3.80 -19.34
CA ASP A 266 12.69 4.48 -18.46
C ASP A 266 11.98 5.09 -17.25
N ARG A 267 12.72 5.19 -16.14
CA ARG A 267 12.29 5.98 -14.98
C ARG A 267 12.71 7.43 -15.18
N ILE A 268 11.73 8.29 -15.47
CA ILE A 268 11.94 9.73 -15.73
C ILE A 268 11.14 10.63 -14.79
N ASP A 269 10.22 10.06 -14.01
CA ASP A 269 9.47 10.77 -12.98
C ASP A 269 10.08 10.46 -11.60
N PHE A 270 10.30 11.49 -10.79
CA PHE A 270 11.03 11.38 -9.53
C PHE A 270 10.31 12.07 -8.39
N ILE A 271 10.49 11.53 -7.18
CA ILE A 271 10.26 12.22 -5.92
C ILE A 271 11.61 12.21 -5.19
N LEU A 272 12.26 13.36 -5.14
CA LEU A 272 13.56 13.55 -4.51
C LEU A 272 13.40 14.40 -3.26
N TYR A 273 14.14 14.11 -2.20
CA TYR A 273 13.95 14.82 -0.93
C TYR A 273 15.26 15.11 -0.19
N LYS A 274 15.20 16.04 0.77
CA LYS A 274 16.29 16.32 1.71
C LYS A 274 15.74 16.84 3.03
N GLY A 275 16.31 16.38 4.14
CA GLY A 275 15.93 16.82 5.48
C GLY A 275 15.43 15.67 6.35
N ASN A 276 14.63 15.99 7.35
CA ASN A 276 14.05 15.09 8.34
C ASN A 276 12.80 14.33 7.84
N LEU A 277 12.85 13.86 6.60
CA LEU A 277 11.84 12.96 6.01
C LEU A 277 12.43 11.55 5.92
N VAL A 278 11.60 10.54 6.17
CA VAL A 278 11.95 9.12 5.97
C VAL A 278 10.91 8.52 5.04
N PRO A 279 11.28 8.05 3.83
CA PRO A 279 10.34 7.37 2.96
C PRO A 279 9.93 6.05 3.60
N VAL A 280 8.62 5.81 3.74
CA VAL A 280 8.07 4.56 4.30
C VAL A 280 7.56 3.64 3.21
N GLU A 281 7.10 4.21 2.10
CA GLU A 281 6.60 3.46 0.95
C GLU A 281 6.81 4.28 -0.33
N SER A 282 7.12 3.62 -1.45
CA SER A 282 7.22 4.27 -2.77
C SER A 282 6.81 3.29 -3.86
N PHE A 283 5.88 3.69 -4.73
CA PHE A 283 5.34 2.80 -5.77
C PHE A 283 4.82 3.55 -7.00
N LEU A 284 4.70 2.82 -8.11
CA LEU A 284 4.12 3.32 -9.36
C LEU A 284 2.63 2.99 -9.43
N TYR A 285 1.85 3.87 -10.05
CA TYR A 285 0.41 3.73 -10.16
C TYR A 285 -0.12 4.09 -11.56
N SER A 286 -1.03 3.26 -12.07
CA SER A 286 -1.77 3.51 -13.31
C SER A 286 -3.24 3.08 -13.24
N GLY A 287 -3.85 3.14 -12.06
CA GLY A 287 -5.18 2.58 -11.86
C GLY A 287 -5.23 1.06 -11.88
N ALA A 288 -6.42 0.51 -11.64
CA ALA A 288 -6.65 -0.94 -11.58
C ALA A 288 -7.10 -1.54 -12.93
N GLU A 289 -7.56 -0.73 -13.86
CA GLU A 289 -8.02 -1.21 -15.17
C GLU A 289 -6.84 -1.46 -16.12
N PRO A 290 -6.88 -2.53 -16.94
CA PRO A 290 -5.85 -2.78 -17.94
C PRO A 290 -5.67 -1.59 -18.90
N LEU A 291 -4.42 -1.16 -19.06
CA LEU A 291 -4.05 -0.11 -20.00
C LEU A 291 -4.11 -0.64 -21.42
N LYS A 292 -4.93 -0.01 -22.27
CA LYS A 292 -4.90 -0.25 -23.71
C LYS A 292 -3.77 0.58 -24.33
N PRO A 293 -2.91 -0.03 -25.16
CA PRO A 293 -1.85 0.70 -25.84
C PRO A 293 -2.43 1.60 -26.94
N MET A 294 -1.60 2.49 -27.48
CA MET A 294 -1.98 3.24 -28.69
C MET A 294 -2.23 2.28 -29.87
N PRO A 295 -3.27 2.51 -30.70
CA PRO A 295 -4.13 3.69 -30.72
C PRO A 295 -5.38 3.62 -29.82
N ASP A 296 -5.68 2.50 -29.15
CA ASP A 296 -6.93 2.26 -28.41
C ASP A 296 -6.99 2.92 -27.01
N HIS A 297 -5.92 3.60 -26.62
CA HIS A 297 -5.76 4.31 -25.33
C HIS A 297 -6.86 5.32 -24.96
N ARG A 298 -7.61 5.87 -25.93
CA ARG A 298 -8.61 6.94 -25.68
C ARG A 298 -9.67 6.52 -24.66
N ASP A 299 -9.97 5.23 -24.59
CA ASP A 299 -10.98 4.65 -23.71
C ASP A 299 -10.40 4.18 -22.36
N ASN A 300 -9.11 4.39 -22.09
CA ASN A 300 -8.50 3.98 -20.83
C ASN A 300 -9.15 4.68 -19.63
N ASP A 301 -9.27 3.98 -18.51
CA ASP A 301 -9.62 4.61 -17.23
C ASP A 301 -8.52 5.55 -16.76
N PHE A 302 -7.27 5.06 -16.81
CA PHE A 302 -6.11 5.85 -16.45
C PHE A 302 -5.72 6.83 -17.56
N PRO A 303 -5.66 8.15 -17.27
CA PRO A 303 -5.66 9.19 -18.29
C PRO A 303 -4.26 9.72 -18.66
N SER A 304 -3.22 8.88 -18.60
CA SER A 304 -1.84 9.33 -18.88
C SER A 304 -0.99 8.24 -19.53
N ASP A 305 0.00 8.70 -20.31
CA ASP A 305 1.10 7.90 -20.85
C ASP A 305 2.27 7.72 -19.86
N HIS A 306 2.25 8.39 -18.69
CA HIS A 306 3.15 8.17 -17.56
C HIS A 306 2.47 7.41 -16.43
N PHE A 307 3.19 6.50 -15.76
CA PHE A 307 2.79 6.06 -14.42
C PHE A 307 2.91 7.25 -13.45
N ALA A 308 1.95 7.41 -12.55
CA ALA A 308 2.15 8.27 -11.40
C ALA A 308 3.14 7.61 -10.43
N LEU A 309 4.02 8.39 -9.82
CA LEU A 309 4.91 7.92 -8.75
C LEU A 309 4.42 8.50 -7.42
N ILE A 310 4.26 7.62 -6.43
CA ILE A 310 3.81 7.97 -5.08
C ILE A 310 4.95 7.67 -4.11
N THR A 311 5.15 8.53 -3.12
CA THR A 311 5.97 8.21 -1.94
C THR A 311 5.27 8.72 -0.68
N GLU A 312 5.14 7.87 0.31
CA GLU A 312 4.73 8.24 1.66
C GLU A 312 5.98 8.48 2.52
N PHE A 313 5.99 9.57 3.28
CA PHE A 313 7.07 9.91 4.20
C PHE A 313 6.56 10.06 5.63
N ASP A 314 7.39 9.65 6.59
CA ASP A 314 7.32 10.13 7.97
C ASP A 314 8.19 11.39 8.13
N LEU A 315 7.57 12.49 8.57
CA LEU A 315 8.25 13.71 9.00
C LEU A 315 8.61 13.60 10.49
N LEU A 316 9.90 13.62 10.81
CA LEU A 316 10.38 13.44 12.19
C LEU A 316 10.58 14.79 12.90
N PHE A 317 9.96 15.00 14.07
CA PHE A 317 10.13 16.21 14.86
C PHE A 317 10.18 15.96 16.38
N PRO A 318 10.97 16.74 17.15
CA PRO A 318 11.04 16.61 18.61
C PRO A 318 9.76 17.13 19.29
N GLN A 319 9.16 16.38 20.23
CA GLN A 319 7.88 16.77 20.85
C GLN A 319 7.94 17.87 21.93
N TYR A 320 9.08 18.50 22.25
CA TYR A 320 9.10 19.59 23.24
C TYR A 320 10.03 20.74 22.87
N GLY A 321 9.50 21.96 23.00
CA GLY A 321 10.20 23.22 22.75
C GLY A 321 11.38 23.42 23.69
N ILE A 322 12.59 23.26 23.16
CA ILE A 322 13.83 23.72 23.78
C ILE A 322 14.62 24.49 22.73
N ASN A 323 15.08 25.69 23.09
CA ASN A 323 15.69 26.69 22.21
C ASN A 323 16.81 26.13 21.30
N ALA A 324 16.64 26.32 19.99
CA ALA A 324 17.48 25.80 18.91
C ALA A 324 18.86 26.48 18.72
N ASN A 325 19.41 27.13 19.75
CA ASN A 325 20.64 27.94 19.66
C ASN A 325 21.89 27.30 20.29
N ASP A 326 21.81 26.07 20.79
CA ASP A 326 22.98 25.43 21.41
C ASP A 326 23.68 24.48 20.42
N ASN A 327 24.91 24.82 20.01
CA ASN A 327 25.73 24.01 19.09
C ASN A 327 26.02 22.61 19.66
N LEU A 328 25.98 22.45 20.98
CA LEU A 328 26.13 21.16 21.64
C LEU A 328 24.89 20.26 21.43
N PHE A 329 23.69 20.86 21.36
CA PHE A 329 22.44 20.16 21.10
C PHE A 329 22.35 19.69 19.65
N ARG A 330 22.83 20.48 18.68
CA ARG A 330 22.90 20.06 17.27
C ARG A 330 23.80 18.84 17.07
N ALA A 331 24.98 18.84 17.70
CA ALA A 331 25.89 17.69 17.65
C ALA A 331 25.30 16.46 18.38
N LEU A 332 24.58 16.68 19.49
CA LEU A 332 23.91 15.63 20.24
C LEU A 332 22.70 15.05 19.48
N MET A 333 21.94 15.87 18.74
CA MET A 333 20.80 15.44 17.92
C MET A 333 21.25 14.68 16.68
N ILE A 334 22.38 15.05 16.06
CA ILE A 334 22.99 14.25 14.98
C ILE A 334 23.50 12.92 15.54
N LEU A 335 24.12 12.90 16.72
CA LEU A 335 24.51 11.65 17.37
C LEU A 335 23.30 10.81 17.80
N LEU A 336 22.23 11.44 18.29
CA LEU A 336 21.00 10.80 18.73
C LEU A 336 20.17 10.32 17.55
N SER A 337 20.13 10.99 16.39
CA SER A 337 19.50 10.43 15.19
C SER A 337 20.26 9.22 14.67
N ILE A 338 21.60 9.23 14.74
CA ILE A 338 22.45 8.06 14.43
C ILE A 338 22.30 6.93 15.47
N LEU A 339 21.98 7.25 16.73
CA LEU A 339 21.78 6.28 17.83
C LEU A 339 20.32 5.82 17.99
N CYS A 340 19.33 6.62 17.61
CA CYS A 340 17.91 6.28 17.61
C CYS A 340 17.60 5.26 16.51
N VAL A 341 18.33 5.34 15.38
CA VAL A 341 18.41 4.28 14.36
C VAL A 341 18.86 2.93 14.94
N ARG A 342 19.46 2.88 16.15
CA ARG A 342 19.90 1.62 16.78
C ARG A 342 19.06 1.14 17.97
N TYR A 343 17.97 1.84 18.31
CA TYR A 343 17.12 1.44 19.45
C TYR A 343 15.64 1.28 19.08
N GLY A 344 15.35 1.11 17.78
CA GLY A 344 14.02 0.82 17.24
C GLY A 344 13.99 -0.30 16.20
N ASP A 345 15.02 -1.15 16.13
CA ASP A 345 15.11 -2.28 15.17
C ASP A 345 14.26 -3.50 15.62
N SER A 346 13.02 -3.29 16.11
CA SER A 346 12.08 -4.41 16.12
C SER A 346 11.64 -4.64 14.68
N LYS A 347 12.29 -5.57 14.00
CA LYS A 347 11.89 -5.94 12.63
C LYS A 347 10.44 -6.45 12.68
N PRO A 348 9.48 -5.80 11.98
CA PRO A 348 8.07 -6.19 12.05
C PRO A 348 7.85 -7.56 11.42
N ILE A 349 6.85 -8.29 11.91
CA ILE A 349 6.37 -9.52 11.25
C ILE A 349 5.22 -9.14 10.33
N ARG A 350 5.31 -9.51 9.06
CA ARG A 350 4.29 -9.28 8.05
C ARG A 350 3.38 -10.49 7.92
N ILE A 351 2.10 -10.30 8.19
CA ILE A 351 1.09 -11.36 8.19
C ILE A 351 0.08 -11.09 7.08
N MET A 352 -0.08 -12.07 6.20
CA MET A 352 -1.03 -12.04 5.09
C MET A 352 -2.17 -13.03 5.36
N SER A 353 -3.42 -12.58 5.27
CA SER A 353 -4.59 -13.46 5.10
C SER A 353 -4.84 -13.62 3.60
N PHE A 354 -4.93 -14.86 3.10
CA PHE A 354 -5.13 -15.10 1.68
C PHE A 354 -6.02 -16.31 1.41
N ASN A 355 -7.29 -16.04 1.05
CA ASN A 355 -8.15 -17.04 0.42
C ASN A 355 -7.74 -17.23 -1.04
N VAL A 356 -7.20 -18.41 -1.36
CA VAL A 356 -6.59 -18.69 -2.67
C VAL A 356 -7.52 -19.39 -3.66
N TRP A 357 -8.83 -19.34 -3.47
CA TRP A 357 -9.89 -19.93 -4.33
C TRP A 357 -9.52 -21.30 -4.95
N LEU A 358 -9.85 -22.37 -4.22
CA LEU A 358 -9.53 -23.76 -4.58
C LEU A 358 -8.04 -24.00 -4.90
N SER A 359 -7.14 -23.65 -3.98
CA SER A 359 -5.68 -23.78 -4.17
C SER A 359 -5.13 -23.11 -5.44
N GLY A 360 -5.77 -22.03 -5.90
CA GLY A 360 -5.44 -21.30 -7.12
C GLY A 360 -5.91 -21.98 -8.41
N ARG A 361 -6.60 -23.13 -8.33
CA ARG A 361 -6.98 -23.91 -9.51
C ARG A 361 -8.14 -23.31 -10.29
N SER A 362 -8.90 -22.40 -9.68
CA SER A 362 -9.95 -21.62 -10.34
C SER A 362 -9.39 -20.55 -11.29
N VAL A 363 -8.07 -20.30 -11.27
CA VAL A 363 -7.40 -19.24 -12.02
C VAL A 363 -6.28 -19.84 -12.88
N LEU A 364 -6.18 -19.40 -14.14
CA LEU A 364 -5.07 -19.77 -15.02
C LEU A 364 -3.74 -19.32 -14.39
N ASP A 365 -2.76 -20.23 -14.28
CA ASP A 365 -1.46 -20.02 -13.62
C ASP A 365 -1.62 -19.49 -12.17
N GLY A 366 -2.67 -19.95 -11.48
CA GLY A 366 -3.04 -19.43 -10.16
C GLY A 366 -1.99 -19.69 -9.11
N VAL A 367 -1.30 -20.84 -9.14
CA VAL A 367 -0.24 -21.16 -8.16
C VAL A 367 0.93 -20.19 -8.31
N GLU A 368 1.38 -19.93 -9.54
CA GLU A 368 2.44 -18.97 -9.83
C GLU A 368 2.03 -17.54 -9.43
N LYS A 369 0.76 -17.18 -9.63
CA LYS A 369 0.21 -15.88 -9.21
C LYS A 369 0.18 -15.73 -7.70
N ILE A 370 -0.26 -16.76 -6.97
CA ILE A 370 -0.25 -16.79 -5.50
C ILE A 370 1.17 -16.56 -4.99
N ILE A 371 2.15 -17.31 -5.51
CA ILE A 371 3.56 -17.20 -5.09
C ILE A 371 4.12 -15.81 -5.38
N ARG A 372 3.78 -15.22 -6.54
CA ARG A 372 4.18 -13.85 -6.88
C ARG A 372 3.63 -12.85 -5.86
N HIS A 373 2.35 -12.90 -5.55
CA HIS A 373 1.74 -11.98 -4.59
C HIS A 373 2.31 -12.12 -3.17
N ILE A 374 2.62 -13.34 -2.74
CA ILE A 374 3.30 -13.57 -1.46
C ILE A 374 4.67 -12.87 -1.41
N ARG A 375 5.41 -12.88 -2.52
CA ARG A 375 6.70 -12.17 -2.65
C ARG A 375 6.52 -10.66 -2.74
N ASP A 376 5.55 -10.19 -3.52
CA ASP A 376 5.31 -8.76 -3.75
C ASP A 376 4.94 -8.04 -2.44
N VAL A 377 4.22 -8.70 -1.54
CA VAL A 377 3.87 -8.19 -0.20
C VAL A 377 5.01 -8.45 0.82
N ASP A 378 5.99 -9.28 0.46
CA ASP A 378 7.11 -9.71 1.31
C ASP A 378 6.61 -10.21 2.69
N ALA A 379 5.64 -11.12 2.66
CA ALA A 379 5.05 -11.68 3.87
C ALA A 379 6.05 -12.59 4.63
N ASP A 380 6.01 -12.56 5.97
CA ASP A 380 6.71 -13.52 6.81
C ASP A 380 5.85 -14.76 7.09
N VAL A 381 4.54 -14.54 7.17
CA VAL A 381 3.54 -15.56 7.47
C VAL A 381 2.31 -15.34 6.59
N VAL A 382 1.83 -16.40 5.97
CA VAL A 382 0.62 -16.41 5.15
C VAL A 382 -0.36 -17.40 5.76
N ALA A 383 -1.47 -16.90 6.27
CA ALA A 383 -2.64 -17.70 6.59
C ALA A 383 -3.36 -18.01 5.28
N MET A 384 -3.26 -19.24 4.80
CA MET A 384 -3.85 -19.68 3.52
C MET A 384 -5.20 -20.35 3.72
N GLN A 385 -6.24 -19.90 3.02
CA GLN A 385 -7.58 -20.51 3.01
C GLN A 385 -7.90 -21.16 1.65
N GLU A 386 -8.86 -22.08 1.63
CA GLU A 386 -9.24 -22.92 0.50
C GLU A 386 -8.10 -23.80 -0.08
N ILE A 387 -7.21 -24.28 0.79
CA ILE A 387 -6.21 -25.27 0.40
C ILE A 387 -6.87 -26.65 0.27
N THR A 388 -7.12 -27.06 -0.96
CA THR A 388 -7.66 -28.38 -1.32
C THR A 388 -6.57 -29.40 -1.66
N GLU A 389 -5.39 -28.93 -2.10
CA GLU A 389 -4.26 -29.77 -2.53
C GLU A 389 -2.96 -29.38 -1.81
N GLU A 390 -2.33 -30.31 -1.08
CA GLU A 390 -1.02 -30.05 -0.43
C GLU A 390 0.13 -29.90 -1.44
N SER A 391 -0.01 -30.40 -2.67
CA SER A 391 1.00 -30.21 -3.73
C SER A 391 1.25 -28.73 -4.01
N VAL A 392 0.24 -27.88 -3.87
CA VAL A 392 0.38 -26.42 -4.06
C VAL A 392 1.28 -25.79 -3.00
N LEU A 393 1.25 -26.27 -1.77
CA LEU A 393 2.15 -25.80 -0.72
C LEU A 393 3.60 -26.20 -1.00
N ASN A 394 3.81 -27.43 -1.49
CA ASN A 394 5.12 -27.92 -1.89
C ASN A 394 5.68 -27.16 -3.12
N GLU A 395 4.82 -26.85 -4.09
CA GLU A 395 5.17 -25.99 -5.23
C GLU A 395 5.54 -24.58 -4.76
N ALA A 396 4.78 -24.02 -3.81
CA ALA A 396 5.04 -22.70 -3.25
C ALA A 396 6.41 -22.60 -2.56
N ILE A 397 6.71 -23.47 -1.60
CA ILE A 397 8.01 -23.41 -0.88
C ILE A 397 9.20 -23.64 -1.83
N LYS A 398 9.04 -24.50 -2.84
CA LYS A 398 10.09 -24.76 -3.83
C LYS A 398 10.48 -23.50 -4.61
N VAL A 399 9.51 -22.61 -4.85
CA VAL A 399 9.75 -21.35 -5.53
C VAL A 399 10.17 -20.27 -4.53
N LEU A 400 9.49 -20.16 -3.39
CA LEU A 400 9.74 -19.09 -2.40
C LEU A 400 11.14 -19.12 -1.81
N GLY A 401 11.69 -20.30 -1.48
CA GLY A 401 13.05 -20.43 -0.93
C GLY A 401 13.18 -21.58 0.07
N GLU A 402 14.43 -21.93 0.40
CA GLU A 402 14.72 -23.00 1.38
C GLU A 402 14.39 -22.61 2.83
N ASP A 403 14.20 -21.32 3.10
CA ASP A 403 13.80 -20.76 4.39
C ASP A 403 12.29 -20.85 4.64
N TRP A 404 11.50 -21.18 3.62
CA TRP A 404 10.05 -21.33 3.73
C TRP A 404 9.63 -22.75 4.08
N ASP A 405 8.69 -22.86 5.01
CA ASP A 405 8.03 -24.09 5.40
C ASP A 405 6.52 -23.89 5.50
N TRP A 406 5.75 -24.98 5.53
CA TRP A 406 4.30 -24.95 5.67
C TRP A 406 3.80 -25.93 6.71
N VAL A 407 2.70 -25.53 7.37
CA VAL A 407 2.04 -26.29 8.41
C VAL A 407 0.59 -26.53 8.03
N ARG A 408 0.21 -27.80 7.99
CA ARG A 408 -1.17 -28.25 7.90
C ARG A 408 -1.33 -29.48 8.79
N CYS A 409 -2.34 -29.51 9.64
CA CYS A 409 -2.60 -30.68 10.49
C CYS A 409 -4.07 -31.06 10.56
N SER A 410 -4.29 -32.35 10.83
CA SER A 410 -5.60 -32.97 10.95
C SER A 410 -5.85 -33.51 12.36
N LYS A 411 -7.12 -33.56 12.77
CA LYS A 411 -7.56 -34.31 13.96
C LYS A 411 -7.88 -35.78 13.66
N THR A 412 -8.15 -36.14 12.40
CA THR A 412 -8.51 -37.51 11.94
C THR A 412 -8.37 -37.64 10.42
N ASP A 413 -8.02 -38.82 9.90
CA ASP A 413 -7.91 -39.12 8.44
C ASP A 413 -9.17 -38.81 7.60
N ALA A 414 -10.30 -38.46 8.22
CA ALA A 414 -11.59 -38.22 7.57
C ALA A 414 -11.92 -36.73 7.30
N TYR A 415 -11.20 -35.76 7.89
CA TYR A 415 -11.51 -34.34 7.69
C TYR A 415 -10.26 -33.45 7.81
N PHE A 416 -9.89 -32.80 6.73
CA PHE A 416 -8.85 -31.78 6.70
C PHE A 416 -9.52 -30.41 6.68
N PRO A 417 -9.19 -29.49 7.60
CA PRO A 417 -9.54 -28.09 7.38
C PRO A 417 -8.81 -27.63 6.11
N ASP A 418 -9.49 -26.83 5.29
CA ASP A 418 -9.00 -26.29 4.03
C ASP A 418 -8.10 -25.06 4.25
N VAL A 419 -7.33 -25.08 5.34
CA VAL A 419 -6.39 -24.01 5.70
C VAL A 419 -4.99 -24.56 5.91
N ALA A 420 -4.00 -23.70 5.71
CA ALA A 420 -2.60 -23.94 6.00
C ALA A 420 -1.92 -22.65 6.50
N ILE A 421 -0.78 -22.78 7.15
CA ILE A 421 0.11 -21.66 7.46
C ILE A 421 1.39 -21.87 6.67
N LEU A 422 1.78 -20.89 5.86
CA LEU A 422 3.03 -20.88 5.10
C LEU A 422 3.92 -19.77 5.69
N THR A 423 5.16 -20.06 6.04
CA THR A 423 6.01 -19.09 6.74
C THR A 423 7.50 -19.29 6.48
N ARG A 424 8.26 -18.19 6.51
CA ARG A 424 9.74 -18.21 6.57
C ARG A 424 10.31 -18.11 7.99
N LEU A 425 9.45 -18.11 9.00
CA LEU A 425 9.84 -18.10 10.41
C LEU A 425 9.98 -19.52 10.94
N GLU A 426 10.84 -19.70 11.95
CA GLU A 426 11.09 -21.02 12.52
C GLU A 426 9.87 -21.54 13.28
N ILE A 427 9.37 -22.72 12.91
CA ILE A 427 8.25 -23.39 13.58
C ILE A 427 8.73 -24.06 14.87
N LYS A 428 8.15 -23.67 16.02
CA LYS A 428 8.58 -24.12 17.35
C LYS A 428 7.63 -25.11 18.04
N SER A 429 6.43 -25.32 17.51
CA SER A 429 5.45 -26.21 18.12
C SER A 429 4.91 -27.24 17.16
N GLN A 430 4.30 -28.29 17.72
CA GLN A 430 3.38 -29.11 16.96
C GLN A 430 2.16 -28.28 16.55
N CYS A 431 1.57 -28.64 15.41
CA CYS A 431 0.38 -27.98 14.90
C CYS A 431 -0.84 -28.31 15.77
N ALA A 432 -1.61 -27.29 16.10
CA ALA A 432 -2.92 -27.39 16.73
C ALA A 432 -4.03 -27.17 15.70
N ALA A 433 -5.21 -27.76 15.91
CA ALA A 433 -6.32 -27.61 14.97
C ALA A 433 -7.70 -27.61 15.62
N THR A 434 -8.61 -26.84 15.02
CA THR A 434 -10.06 -26.99 15.17
C THR A 434 -10.64 -27.64 13.91
N SER A 435 -11.97 -27.67 13.77
CA SER A 435 -12.59 -28.10 12.52
C SER A 435 -12.37 -27.11 11.36
N ARG A 436 -12.02 -25.86 11.65
CA ARG A 436 -11.97 -24.74 10.68
C ARG A 436 -10.74 -23.84 10.81
N ALA A 437 -9.75 -24.25 11.61
CA ALA A 437 -8.54 -23.48 11.82
C ALA A 437 -7.35 -24.38 12.15
N VAL A 438 -6.15 -23.95 11.76
CA VAL A 438 -4.87 -24.54 12.16
C VAL A 438 -4.02 -23.49 12.85
N GLY A 439 -3.22 -23.88 13.83
CA GLY A 439 -2.41 -22.96 14.61
C GLY A 439 -1.03 -23.52 14.94
N VAL A 440 -0.03 -22.64 14.97
CA VAL A 440 1.36 -23.00 15.25
C VAL A 440 2.08 -21.85 15.95
N VAL A 441 3.07 -22.18 16.77
CA VAL A 441 3.99 -21.21 17.36
C VAL A 441 5.17 -21.03 16.40
N VAL A 442 5.43 -19.79 16.02
CA VAL A 442 6.61 -19.40 15.23
C VAL A 442 7.54 -18.52 16.07
N GLU A 443 8.83 -18.58 15.79
CA GLU A 443 9.82 -17.69 16.38
C GLU A 443 9.95 -16.42 15.53
N ALA A 444 9.52 -15.28 16.08
CA ALA A 444 9.78 -13.98 15.47
C ALA A 444 11.23 -13.52 15.68
N HIS A 445 11.56 -12.36 15.14
CA HIS A 445 12.86 -11.73 15.33
C HIS A 445 13.24 -11.61 16.83
N GLU A 446 14.53 -11.81 17.12
CA GLU A 446 15.09 -11.77 18.48
C GLU A 446 14.54 -12.80 19.47
N ALA A 447 14.06 -13.94 18.98
CA ALA A 447 13.58 -15.05 19.81
C ALA A 447 12.27 -14.76 20.58
N HIS A 448 11.36 -13.99 19.98
CA HIS A 448 10.03 -13.73 20.52
C HIS A 448 9.01 -14.69 19.91
N PRO A 449 8.43 -15.64 20.67
CA PRO A 449 7.50 -16.61 20.09
C PRO A 449 6.11 -15.98 19.90
N VAL A 450 5.47 -16.26 18.76
CA VAL A 450 4.12 -15.80 18.43
C VAL A 450 3.23 -16.98 18.05
N LEU A 451 2.03 -17.06 18.62
CA LEU A 451 1.04 -18.06 18.23
C LEU A 451 0.19 -17.52 17.08
N ILE A 452 0.23 -18.21 15.95
CA ILE A 452 -0.51 -17.82 14.75
C ILE A 452 -1.56 -18.86 14.42
N TRP A 453 -2.77 -18.41 14.13
CA TRP A 453 -3.87 -19.22 13.63
C TRP A 453 -4.28 -18.77 12.22
N SER A 454 -4.47 -19.74 11.32
CA SER A 454 -5.18 -19.56 10.06
C SER A 454 -6.59 -20.14 10.19
N ALA A 455 -7.63 -19.36 9.82
CA ALA A 455 -9.03 -19.77 9.93
C ALA A 455 -9.79 -19.63 8.60
N HIS A 456 -10.68 -20.59 8.32
CA HIS A 456 -11.64 -20.50 7.22
C HIS A 456 -13.02 -20.98 7.69
N PHE A 457 -13.91 -20.05 7.99
CA PHE A 457 -15.21 -20.38 8.58
C PHE A 457 -16.23 -20.79 7.53
N ASN A 458 -17.42 -21.19 7.96
CA ASN A 458 -18.41 -21.72 7.04
C ASN A 458 -18.91 -20.64 6.05
N TYR A 459 -18.70 -20.88 4.76
CA TYR A 459 -19.15 -20.03 3.65
C TYR A 459 -20.66 -20.11 3.37
N LYS A 460 -21.35 -21.12 3.91
CA LYS A 460 -22.80 -21.27 3.67
C LYS A 460 -23.56 -20.07 4.24
N MET A 461 -24.51 -19.56 3.45
CA MET A 461 -25.29 -18.36 3.74
C MET A 461 -24.44 -17.12 3.93
N PHE A 462 -24.30 -16.36 2.84
CA PHE A 462 -23.67 -15.06 2.89
C PHE A 462 -24.64 -14.01 3.43
N GLY A 463 -24.40 -13.57 4.67
CA GLY A 463 -25.32 -12.70 5.42
C GLY A 463 -25.57 -11.35 4.74
N SER A 464 -24.53 -10.77 4.14
CA SER A 464 -24.61 -9.49 3.43
C SER A 464 -25.55 -9.53 2.25
N LEU A 465 -25.44 -10.57 1.41
CA LEU A 465 -26.34 -10.74 0.28
C LEU A 465 -27.78 -10.97 0.75
N ALA A 466 -27.97 -11.77 1.81
CA ALA A 466 -29.29 -12.01 2.39
C ALA A 466 -29.95 -10.71 2.89
N ALA A 467 -29.16 -9.80 3.47
CA ALA A 467 -29.62 -8.48 3.89
C ALA A 467 -29.98 -7.58 2.68
N GLN A 468 -29.14 -7.55 1.65
CA GLN A 468 -29.31 -6.70 0.47
C GLN A 468 -30.54 -7.09 -0.37
N ILE A 469 -30.78 -8.40 -0.57
CA ILE A 469 -31.96 -8.88 -1.32
C ILE A 469 -33.22 -9.00 -0.47
N LYS A 470 -33.15 -8.59 0.81
CA LYS A 470 -34.26 -8.69 1.78
C LYS A 470 -34.81 -10.11 1.89
N LEU A 471 -33.91 -11.10 1.83
CA LEU A 471 -34.26 -12.52 2.02
C LEU A 471 -34.70 -12.80 3.46
N VAL A 472 -34.21 -11.97 4.38
CA VAL A 472 -34.57 -11.95 5.80
C VAL A 472 -35.47 -10.75 6.10
N ASP A 473 -36.41 -10.94 7.03
CA ASP A 473 -37.39 -9.95 7.46
C ASP A 473 -37.00 -9.24 8.77
N SER A 474 -35.92 -9.66 9.43
CA SER A 474 -35.44 -9.08 10.69
C SER A 474 -33.93 -9.24 10.89
N MET A 475 -33.35 -8.33 11.68
CA MET A 475 -31.95 -8.41 12.13
C MET A 475 -31.69 -9.66 12.97
N GLU A 476 -32.67 -10.08 13.76
CA GLU A 476 -32.58 -11.31 14.57
C GLU A 476 -32.36 -12.54 13.68
N HIS A 477 -33.01 -12.61 12.51
CA HIS A 477 -32.78 -13.70 11.55
C HIS A 477 -31.38 -13.70 10.92
N LEU A 478 -30.82 -12.52 10.62
CA LEU A 478 -29.42 -12.42 10.15
C LEU A 478 -28.46 -12.97 11.21
N ILE A 479 -28.62 -12.54 12.46
CA ILE A 479 -27.79 -13.00 13.58
C ILE A 479 -27.99 -14.49 13.83
N MET A 480 -29.23 -14.99 13.89
CA MET A 480 -29.52 -16.41 14.11
C MET A 480 -28.90 -17.31 13.03
N SER A 481 -28.80 -16.82 11.78
CA SER A 481 -28.16 -17.56 10.70
C SER A 481 -26.68 -17.85 10.95
N GLU A 482 -25.99 -17.02 11.74
CA GLU A 482 -24.60 -17.22 12.16
C GLU A 482 -24.43 -18.34 13.20
N HIS A 483 -25.46 -18.58 14.02
CA HIS A 483 -25.40 -19.48 15.17
C HIS A 483 -25.71 -20.94 14.83
N GLN A 484 -26.72 -21.19 14.00
CA GLN A 484 -27.19 -22.55 13.72
C GLN A 484 -26.37 -23.19 12.59
N ALA A 485 -26.18 -24.52 12.58
CA ALA A 485 -25.57 -25.23 11.46
C ALA A 485 -26.65 -26.03 10.68
N GLY A 486 -26.78 -25.81 9.37
CA GLY A 486 -27.81 -26.46 8.55
C GLY A 486 -27.55 -27.96 8.29
N LYS A 487 -28.62 -28.76 8.13
CA LYS A 487 -28.57 -30.14 7.58
C LYS A 487 -28.61 -30.15 6.05
N THR A 488 -28.09 -31.20 5.40
CA THR A 488 -28.03 -31.29 3.93
C THR A 488 -29.39 -31.62 3.29
N LEU A 489 -29.61 -31.15 2.05
CA LEU A 489 -30.83 -31.40 1.24
C LEU A 489 -31.14 -32.89 1.03
N ALA A 490 -30.13 -33.76 1.08
CA ALA A 490 -30.27 -35.19 0.83
C ALA A 490 -30.90 -35.96 2.02
N GLU A 491 -30.83 -35.42 3.23
CA GLU A 491 -31.24 -36.14 4.45
C GLU A 491 -32.70 -35.87 4.87
N SER A 492 -33.40 -34.95 4.20
CA SER A 492 -34.74 -34.49 4.60
C SER A 492 -35.79 -34.54 3.49
N ALA A 493 -35.46 -35.09 2.31
CA ALA A 493 -36.34 -35.11 1.13
C ALA A 493 -37.62 -35.96 1.28
N ASP A 494 -37.74 -36.78 2.33
CA ASP A 494 -38.85 -37.72 2.49
C ASP A 494 -40.19 -37.10 2.90
N ASN A 495 -40.30 -35.78 3.16
CA ASN A 495 -41.50 -35.26 3.83
C ASN A 495 -41.97 -33.83 3.47
N MET A 496 -41.73 -33.29 2.26
CA MET A 496 -42.20 -31.93 1.96
C MET A 496 -42.78 -31.75 0.55
N ASN A 497 -44.09 -31.99 0.42
CA ASN A 497 -44.92 -31.38 -0.62
C ASN A 497 -45.54 -30.09 -0.07
N GLY A 498 -45.06 -28.93 -0.55
CA GLY A 498 -45.76 -27.64 -0.39
C GLY A 498 -45.26 -26.70 0.72
N ALA A 499 -43.95 -26.50 0.87
CA ALA A 499 -43.40 -25.61 1.90
C ALA A 499 -43.29 -24.14 1.45
N ASN A 500 -43.73 -23.22 2.32
CA ASN A 500 -43.72 -21.77 2.18
C ASN A 500 -42.28 -21.20 2.28
N VAL A 501 -42.03 -19.99 1.78
CA VAL A 501 -40.70 -19.33 1.75
C VAL A 501 -40.04 -19.25 3.14
N ALA A 502 -40.84 -19.15 4.22
CA ALA A 502 -40.35 -19.22 5.61
C ALA A 502 -39.71 -20.58 5.97
N THR A 503 -40.12 -21.68 5.34
CA THR A 503 -39.51 -22.99 5.52
C THR A 503 -38.21 -23.14 4.73
N MET A 504 -38.01 -22.41 3.63
CA MET A 504 -36.71 -22.34 2.93
C MET A 504 -35.63 -21.63 3.77
N ILE A 505 -36.02 -20.68 4.63
CA ILE A 505 -35.11 -19.92 5.50
C ILE A 505 -34.60 -20.80 6.67
N ALA A 506 -35.39 -21.77 7.14
CA ALA A 506 -35.01 -22.66 8.24
C ALA A 506 -33.87 -23.67 7.91
N PHE A 507 -33.48 -23.83 6.64
CA PHE A 507 -32.47 -24.82 6.20
C PHE A 507 -31.12 -24.20 5.82
N ARG A 508 -30.87 -22.95 6.22
CA ARG A 508 -29.77 -22.12 5.73
C ARG A 508 -29.09 -21.37 6.88
N THR A 509 -28.19 -22.03 7.57
CA THR A 509 -27.49 -21.45 8.73
C THR A 509 -26.01 -21.89 8.69
N SER A 510 -25.09 -20.97 9.03
CA SER A 510 -23.65 -21.10 8.79
C SER A 510 -22.90 -21.76 9.95
N GLY A 511 -23.29 -21.50 11.20
CA GLY A 511 -22.58 -21.99 12.38
C GLY A 511 -21.20 -21.36 12.58
N ARG A 512 -20.93 -20.20 11.95
CA ARG A 512 -19.66 -19.47 12.09
C ARG A 512 -19.38 -19.05 13.53
N VAL A 513 -20.41 -18.75 14.33
CA VAL A 513 -20.24 -18.50 15.78
C VAL A 513 -19.64 -19.70 16.49
N LYS A 514 -20.04 -20.93 16.12
CA LYS A 514 -19.42 -22.13 16.68
C LYS A 514 -17.96 -22.26 16.25
N ASN A 515 -17.64 -21.91 15.00
CA ASN A 515 -16.25 -21.94 14.51
C ASN A 515 -15.37 -20.95 15.30
N ALA A 516 -15.85 -19.72 15.51
CA ALA A 516 -15.20 -18.71 16.33
C ALA A 516 -15.01 -19.19 17.77
N HIS A 517 -16.08 -19.68 18.40
CA HIS A 517 -16.05 -20.17 19.77
C HIS A 517 -15.07 -21.34 19.94
N ASP A 518 -15.13 -22.37 19.08
CA ASP A 518 -14.22 -23.53 19.13
C ASP A 518 -12.74 -23.11 19.05
N LEU A 519 -12.43 -22.06 18.29
CA LEU A 519 -11.08 -21.48 18.18
C LEU A 519 -10.69 -20.70 19.44
N LEU A 520 -11.54 -19.79 19.90
CA LEU A 520 -11.28 -18.91 21.04
C LEU A 520 -11.14 -19.70 22.36
N VAL A 521 -11.82 -20.84 22.51
CA VAL A 521 -11.71 -21.71 23.69
C VAL A 521 -10.68 -22.83 23.52
N HIS A 522 -9.91 -22.86 22.43
CA HIS A 522 -8.90 -23.89 22.22
C HIS A 522 -7.86 -23.84 23.36
N PRO A 523 -7.43 -24.97 23.95
CA PRO A 523 -6.52 -24.95 25.10
C PRO A 523 -5.24 -24.14 24.88
N LEU A 524 -4.64 -24.24 23.69
CA LEU A 524 -3.45 -23.46 23.31
C LEU A 524 -3.74 -21.95 23.21
N MET A 525 -4.90 -21.57 22.70
CA MET A 525 -5.34 -20.16 22.60
C MET A 525 -5.46 -19.55 24.01
N VAL A 526 -6.22 -20.25 24.87
CA VAL A 526 -6.47 -19.83 26.25
C VAL A 526 -5.18 -19.79 27.07
N GLU A 527 -4.29 -20.77 26.91
CA GLU A 527 -2.99 -20.76 27.60
C GLU A 527 -2.17 -19.52 27.25
N TRP A 528 -2.06 -19.20 25.96
CA TRP A 528 -1.27 -18.07 25.48
C TRP A 528 -1.84 -16.73 25.93
N GLN A 529 -3.15 -16.52 25.79
CA GLN A 529 -3.81 -15.31 26.27
C GLN A 529 -3.66 -15.14 27.78
N ASN A 530 -3.84 -16.21 28.57
CA ASN A 530 -3.67 -16.16 30.04
C ASN A 530 -2.24 -15.83 30.47
N ARG A 531 -1.24 -16.14 29.63
CA ARG A 531 0.17 -15.82 29.85
C ARG A 531 0.54 -14.43 29.33
N GLY A 532 -0.39 -13.70 28.70
CA GLY A 532 -0.12 -12.42 28.06
C GLY A 532 0.82 -12.53 26.85
N LEU A 533 0.93 -13.72 26.25
CA LEU A 533 1.76 -13.95 25.08
C LEU A 533 1.04 -13.51 23.80
N PRO A 534 1.77 -13.07 22.76
CA PRO A 534 1.17 -12.57 21.53
C PRO A 534 0.46 -13.69 20.75
N VAL A 535 -0.82 -13.47 20.45
CA VAL A 535 -1.62 -14.34 19.59
C VAL A 535 -2.17 -13.57 18.40
N VAL A 536 -2.05 -14.16 17.22
CA VAL A 536 -2.64 -13.65 15.97
C VAL A 536 -3.61 -14.69 15.40
N VAL A 537 -4.76 -14.22 14.94
CA VAL A 537 -5.72 -15.01 14.15
C VAL A 537 -5.93 -14.30 12.83
N ALA A 538 -5.58 -14.96 11.72
CA ALA A 538 -5.78 -14.43 10.38
C ALA A 538 -6.62 -15.40 9.53
N GLY A 539 -7.48 -14.87 8.67
CA GLY A 539 -8.24 -15.69 7.74
C GLY A 539 -9.58 -15.12 7.29
N ASP A 540 -10.21 -15.86 6.39
CA ASP A 540 -11.56 -15.63 5.88
C ASP A 540 -12.61 -16.18 6.87
N LEU A 541 -13.24 -15.28 7.62
CA LEU A 541 -14.26 -15.63 8.59
C LEU A 541 -15.64 -15.79 7.97
N ASN A 542 -15.81 -15.51 6.67
CA ASN A 542 -17.08 -15.50 5.95
C ASN A 542 -18.20 -14.73 6.69
N SER A 543 -17.82 -13.80 7.57
CA SER A 543 -18.71 -13.01 8.41
C SER A 543 -18.28 -11.55 8.30
N PRO A 544 -19.23 -10.61 8.10
CA PRO A 544 -18.91 -9.20 8.12
C PRO A 544 -18.56 -8.69 9.52
N SER A 545 -18.08 -7.45 9.57
CA SER A 545 -17.61 -6.80 10.79
C SER A 545 -18.73 -6.02 11.48
N HIS A 546 -18.87 -6.23 12.79
CA HIS A 546 -19.76 -5.44 13.66
C HIS A 546 -19.31 -3.97 13.83
N LEU A 547 -18.08 -3.65 13.41
CA LEU A 547 -17.54 -2.28 13.36
C LEU A 547 -17.82 -1.62 12.01
N ASP A 548 -18.12 -2.40 10.97
CA ASP A 548 -18.31 -1.89 9.61
C ASP A 548 -19.79 -1.70 9.30
N TRP A 549 -20.68 -2.50 9.90
CA TRP A 549 -22.14 -2.43 9.73
C TRP A 549 -22.81 -1.50 10.77
N ILE A 550 -22.52 -0.20 10.68
CA ILE A 550 -23.02 0.85 11.60
C ILE A 550 -23.94 1.85 10.89
N GLU A 551 -24.45 2.87 11.59
CA GLU A 551 -25.42 3.83 11.00
C GLU A 551 -24.80 4.59 9.82
N GLU A 552 -23.52 4.95 9.92
CA GLU A 552 -22.76 5.71 8.92
C GLU A 552 -22.64 4.99 7.57
N THR A 553 -22.66 3.66 7.56
CA THR A 553 -22.58 2.80 6.36
C THR A 553 -23.89 2.07 6.06
N ARG A 554 -24.97 2.45 6.74
CA ARG A 554 -26.27 1.79 6.61
C ARG A 554 -26.75 1.69 5.15
N ASP A 555 -26.53 2.74 4.37
CA ASP A 555 -26.97 2.83 2.98
C ASP A 555 -26.21 1.86 2.06
N THR A 556 -24.95 1.52 2.38
CA THR A 556 -24.17 0.52 1.64
C THR A 556 -24.54 -0.91 2.04
N HIS A 557 -25.18 -1.10 3.19
CA HIS A 557 -25.61 -2.40 3.72
C HIS A 557 -27.11 -2.67 3.56
N GLY A 558 -27.74 -2.13 2.51
CA GLY A 558 -29.15 -2.37 2.20
C GLY A 558 -30.12 -1.83 3.25
N GLY A 559 -29.69 -0.84 4.06
CA GLY A 559 -30.48 -0.22 5.10
C GLY A 559 -30.32 -0.84 6.50
N TRP A 560 -29.41 -1.81 6.66
CA TRP A 560 -29.21 -2.57 7.90
C TRP A 560 -28.02 -2.08 8.71
N ILE A 561 -28.15 -2.22 10.03
CA ILE A 561 -27.10 -2.03 11.03
C ILE A 561 -27.06 -3.34 11.80
N VAL A 562 -25.92 -4.04 11.76
CA VAL A 562 -25.84 -5.40 12.30
C VAL A 562 -24.60 -5.54 13.14
N LYS A 563 -24.82 -5.93 14.40
CA LYS A 563 -23.76 -6.38 15.29
C LYS A 563 -23.51 -7.86 15.02
N TRP A 564 -22.53 -8.12 14.14
CA TRP A 564 -22.20 -9.47 13.70
C TRP A 564 -21.53 -10.26 14.83
N PRO A 565 -22.14 -11.38 15.28
CA PRO A 565 -21.74 -12.05 16.51
C PRO A 565 -20.33 -12.66 16.44
N VAL A 566 -19.85 -13.02 15.25
CA VAL A 566 -18.50 -13.60 15.09
C VAL A 566 -17.43 -12.59 15.47
N THR A 567 -17.48 -11.37 14.90
CA THR A 567 -16.44 -10.36 15.16
C THR A 567 -16.59 -9.73 16.55
N GLU A 568 -17.82 -9.64 17.10
CA GLU A 568 -18.03 -9.27 18.51
C GLU A 568 -17.43 -10.32 19.48
N LEU A 569 -17.47 -11.60 19.13
CA LEU A 569 -16.85 -12.65 19.95
C LEU A 569 -15.34 -12.50 20.01
N PHE A 570 -14.69 -12.12 18.91
CA PHE A 570 -13.25 -11.80 18.92
C PHE A 570 -12.96 -10.59 19.81
N GLU A 571 -13.67 -9.47 19.63
CA GLU A 571 -13.49 -8.26 20.44
C GLU A 571 -13.69 -8.54 21.93
N SER A 572 -14.80 -9.19 22.30
CA SER A 572 -15.11 -9.54 23.69
C SER A 572 -14.15 -10.59 24.29
N SER A 573 -13.41 -11.33 23.45
CA SER A 573 -12.34 -12.25 23.86
C SER A 573 -10.96 -11.59 23.92
N GLY A 574 -10.90 -10.25 23.83
CA GLY A 574 -9.67 -9.47 23.98
C GLY A 574 -8.82 -9.40 22.71
N PHE A 575 -9.39 -9.68 21.55
CA PHE A 575 -8.73 -9.44 20.27
C PHE A 575 -9.04 -8.03 19.75
N ILE A 576 -8.05 -7.44 19.09
CA ILE A 576 -8.17 -6.19 18.35
C ILE A 576 -8.15 -6.53 16.87
N ASP A 577 -9.09 -5.95 16.12
CA ASP A 577 -9.12 -5.97 14.66
C ASP A 577 -8.01 -5.07 14.12
N ALA A 578 -6.95 -5.65 13.55
CA ALA A 578 -5.79 -4.89 13.06
C ALA A 578 -6.19 -3.85 12.01
N TYR A 579 -7.09 -4.21 11.10
CA TYR A 579 -7.51 -3.33 10.01
C TYR A 579 -8.24 -2.11 10.55
N ARG A 580 -9.27 -2.33 11.38
CA ARG A 580 -10.10 -1.25 11.92
C ARG A 580 -9.40 -0.45 13.01
N HIS A 581 -8.42 -1.03 13.70
CA HIS A 581 -7.56 -0.31 14.64
C HIS A 581 -6.72 0.77 13.95
N LEU A 582 -6.19 0.46 12.77
CA LEU A 582 -5.35 1.38 11.99
C LEU A 582 -6.16 2.31 11.09
N HIS A 583 -7.30 1.82 10.57
CA HIS A 583 -8.22 2.61 9.76
C HIS A 583 -9.58 2.77 10.46
N PRO A 584 -9.67 3.62 11.50
CA PRO A 584 -10.93 3.81 12.22
C PRO A 584 -12.01 4.53 11.38
N ASP A 585 -11.62 5.28 10.34
CA ASP A 585 -12.56 5.90 9.41
C ASP A 585 -13.08 4.87 8.40
N ILE A 586 -14.30 4.41 8.61
CA ILE A 586 -14.93 3.36 7.81
C ILE A 586 -15.34 3.83 6.40
N LEU A 587 -15.55 5.12 6.20
CA LEU A 587 -15.97 5.67 4.91
C LEU A 587 -14.76 5.85 3.99
N ALA A 588 -13.64 6.28 4.56
CA ALA A 588 -12.38 6.36 3.83
C ALA A 588 -11.78 4.97 3.56
N TYR A 589 -11.92 4.05 4.52
CA TYR A 589 -11.29 2.72 4.47
C TYR A 589 -12.33 1.62 4.73
N PRO A 590 -13.17 1.30 3.74
CA PRO A 590 -14.26 0.34 3.90
C PRO A 590 -13.78 -1.11 4.02
N GLY A 591 -12.55 -1.42 3.56
CA GLY A 591 -11.93 -2.73 3.75
C GLY A 591 -12.56 -3.86 2.96
N HIS A 592 -13.08 -3.59 1.75
CA HIS A 592 -13.72 -4.59 0.89
C HIS A 592 -12.74 -5.69 0.50
N THR A 593 -12.92 -6.89 1.08
CA THR A 593 -12.14 -8.09 0.75
C THR A 593 -12.97 -9.11 -0.03
N TRP A 594 -14.30 -8.96 -0.02
CA TRP A 594 -15.24 -9.69 -0.87
C TRP A 594 -16.02 -8.73 -1.78
N SER A 595 -16.11 -8.89 -3.11
CA SER A 595 -15.29 -9.77 -3.97
C SER A 595 -14.68 -8.96 -5.12
N PRO A 596 -13.42 -9.26 -5.51
CA PRO A 596 -12.69 -8.48 -6.52
C PRO A 596 -13.11 -8.77 -7.98
N ILE A 597 -13.78 -9.90 -8.25
CA ILE A 597 -14.11 -10.32 -9.64
C ILE A 597 -15.60 -10.18 -9.98
N GLN A 598 -16.49 -10.21 -8.98
CA GLN A 598 -17.91 -10.34 -9.22
C GLN A 598 -18.65 -9.03 -9.00
N SER A 599 -19.21 -8.48 -10.08
CA SER A 599 -20.06 -7.28 -10.01
C SER A 599 -21.51 -7.62 -9.63
N PHE A 600 -21.98 -8.84 -9.90
CA PHE A 600 -23.37 -9.28 -9.67
C PHE A 600 -23.45 -10.74 -9.19
N SER A 601 -24.32 -11.02 -8.22
CA SER A 601 -24.47 -12.35 -7.63
C SER A 601 -25.06 -13.37 -8.60
N LYS A 602 -24.26 -14.39 -8.95
CA LYS A 602 -24.59 -15.40 -9.98
C LYS A 602 -25.30 -16.63 -9.43
N GLU A 603 -25.16 -16.91 -8.13
CA GLU A 603 -25.63 -18.15 -7.49
C GLU A 603 -27.14 -18.21 -7.21
N TRP A 604 -27.89 -17.12 -7.42
CA TRP A 604 -29.29 -17.01 -6.97
C TRP A 604 -30.31 -16.68 -8.06
N ASP A 605 -29.96 -16.84 -9.35
CA ASP A 605 -30.84 -16.51 -10.50
C ASP A 605 -31.22 -15.00 -10.60
N TYR A 606 -30.64 -14.16 -9.73
CA TYR A 606 -30.81 -12.70 -9.73
C TYR A 606 -29.72 -12.03 -10.60
N LYS A 607 -29.91 -12.01 -11.92
CA LYS A 607 -28.98 -11.36 -12.88
C LYS A 607 -28.70 -9.86 -12.68
N TYR A 608 -29.30 -9.21 -11.67
CA TYR A 608 -29.27 -7.75 -11.49
C TYR A 608 -29.01 -7.28 -10.05
N VAL A 609 -28.66 -8.17 -9.12
CA VAL A 609 -28.30 -7.78 -7.76
C VAL A 609 -26.79 -7.55 -7.69
N PRO A 610 -26.32 -6.33 -7.38
CA PRO A 610 -24.90 -6.07 -7.17
C PRO A 610 -24.32 -6.97 -6.09
N GLU A 611 -23.10 -7.47 -6.30
CA GLU A 611 -22.42 -8.24 -5.27
C GLU A 611 -22.12 -7.34 -4.06
N PRO A 612 -22.45 -7.76 -2.82
CA PRO A 612 -22.10 -6.99 -1.63
C PRO A 612 -20.58 -6.83 -1.54
N GLN A 613 -20.13 -5.60 -1.28
CA GLN A 613 -18.72 -5.32 -1.04
C GLN A 613 -18.49 -5.27 0.47
N ASP A 614 -17.89 -6.30 1.04
CA ASP A 614 -17.77 -6.49 2.49
C ASP A 614 -16.38 -6.95 2.91
N ARG A 615 -16.06 -6.75 4.19
CA ARG A 615 -14.83 -7.27 4.79
C ARG A 615 -15.07 -8.62 5.43
N LEU A 616 -14.48 -9.67 4.86
CA LEU A 616 -14.58 -11.06 5.34
C LEU A 616 -13.24 -11.65 5.79
N ASP A 617 -12.13 -11.11 5.27
CA ASP A 617 -10.78 -11.44 5.69
C ASP A 617 -10.31 -10.53 6.83
N TYR A 618 -9.70 -11.14 7.84
CA TYR A 618 -9.27 -10.44 9.05
C TYR A 618 -7.85 -10.82 9.45
N VAL A 619 -7.19 -9.89 10.14
CA VAL A 619 -6.05 -10.15 11.01
C VAL A 619 -6.41 -9.59 12.38
N PHE A 620 -6.61 -10.47 13.35
CA PHE A 620 -6.85 -10.14 14.75
C PHE A 620 -5.60 -10.39 15.56
N TYR A 621 -5.30 -9.53 16.52
CA TYR A 621 -4.22 -9.75 17.48
C TYR A 621 -4.71 -9.56 18.91
N SER A 622 -4.17 -10.34 19.86
CA SER A 622 -4.55 -10.24 21.27
C SER A 622 -4.03 -8.94 21.88
N ALA A 623 -4.90 -8.17 22.54
CA ALA A 623 -4.47 -7.07 23.40
C ALA A 623 -3.68 -7.64 24.59
N GLN A 624 -2.43 -7.22 24.79
CA GLN A 624 -1.71 -7.59 26.00
C GLN A 624 -2.35 -6.88 27.20
N GLN A 625 -2.95 -7.64 28.11
CA GLN A 625 -3.36 -7.09 29.41
C GLN A 625 -2.11 -6.71 30.20
N GLU A 626 -2.03 -5.46 30.67
CA GLU A 626 -1.04 -5.06 31.66
C GLU A 626 -1.25 -5.93 32.92
N MET A 627 -0.40 -6.93 33.11
CA MET A 627 -0.33 -7.67 34.36
C MET A 627 0.31 -6.76 35.41
N LEU A 628 -0.51 -6.22 36.32
CA LEU A 628 -0.07 -5.67 37.61
C LEU A 628 0.67 -6.77 38.38
N GLY A 629 2.00 -6.86 38.20
CA GLY A 629 2.88 -7.75 38.97
C GLY A 629 3.94 -8.53 38.19
N CYS A 630 4.10 -8.36 36.87
CA CYS A 630 5.18 -9.04 36.15
C CYS A 630 6.51 -8.25 36.27
N ALA A 631 7.52 -8.88 36.88
CA ALA A 631 8.82 -8.28 37.18
C ALA A 631 9.91 -8.56 36.12
N ASP A 632 9.59 -9.29 35.06
CA ASP A 632 10.52 -9.64 33.98
C ASP A 632 10.32 -8.72 32.76
N GLU A 633 11.42 -8.16 32.24
CA GLU A 633 11.44 -7.26 31.07
C GLU A 633 10.93 -7.93 29.78
N ALA A 634 10.97 -9.26 29.70
CA ALA A 634 10.48 -10.04 28.56
C ALA A 634 8.94 -10.02 28.39
N CYS A 635 8.18 -9.52 29.39
CA CYS A 635 6.71 -9.51 29.38
C CYS A 635 6.07 -8.19 28.94
N ARG A 636 6.85 -7.20 28.46
CA ARG A 636 6.33 -5.90 28.01
C ARG A 636 6.63 -5.68 26.53
N VAL A 637 5.89 -6.36 25.65
CA VAL A 637 6.03 -6.17 24.19
C VAL A 637 4.82 -5.43 23.68
N SER A 638 4.87 -4.11 23.52
CA SER A 638 3.81 -3.40 22.79
C SER A 638 3.81 -3.86 21.33
N LEU A 639 2.75 -4.52 20.88
CA LEU A 639 2.59 -4.86 19.46
C LEU A 639 2.26 -3.57 18.69
N GLY A 640 3.23 -3.08 17.92
CA GLY A 640 2.98 -2.11 16.86
C GLY A 640 2.38 -2.85 15.66
N VAL A 641 1.31 -2.30 15.08
CA VAL A 641 0.66 -2.87 13.90
C VAL A 641 0.79 -1.87 12.76
N GLN A 642 1.11 -2.34 11.57
CA GLN A 642 1.10 -1.57 10.33
C GLN A 642 0.35 -2.38 9.27
N ILE A 643 -0.44 -1.72 8.43
CA ILE A 643 -1.02 -2.34 7.23
C ILE A 643 -0.08 -2.09 6.09
N ILE A 644 0.28 -3.16 5.40
CA ILE A 644 0.93 -3.10 4.11
C ILE A 644 -0.21 -3.18 3.11
N GLU A 645 -0.59 -2.04 2.54
CA GLU A 645 -1.40 -2.08 1.33
C GLU A 645 -0.55 -2.78 0.28
N PRO A 646 -1.04 -3.82 -0.41
CA PRO A 646 -0.28 -4.38 -1.52
C PRO A 646 0.01 -3.23 -2.50
N PRO A 647 1.20 -3.19 -3.14
CA PRO A 647 1.41 -2.27 -4.24
C PRO A 647 0.22 -2.42 -5.19
N PRO A 648 -0.35 -1.32 -5.72
CA PRO A 648 -1.53 -1.40 -6.58
C PRO A 648 -1.30 -2.49 -7.61
N ILE A 649 -2.13 -3.54 -7.56
CA ILE A 649 -2.00 -4.69 -8.43
C ILE A 649 -2.04 -4.15 -9.85
N SER A 650 -0.89 -4.11 -10.52
CA SER A 650 -0.84 -3.94 -11.96
C SER A 650 -1.77 -4.99 -12.54
N PRO A 651 -2.83 -4.61 -13.28
CA PRO A 651 -3.74 -5.59 -13.84
C PRO A 651 -2.92 -6.59 -14.65
N LEU A 652 -2.98 -7.85 -14.22
CA LEU A 652 -2.41 -8.99 -14.92
C LEU A 652 -2.77 -8.89 -16.41
N ARG A 653 -1.72 -8.95 -17.26
CA ARG A 653 -1.81 -8.97 -18.72
C ARG A 653 -2.75 -10.05 -19.26
#